data_AF-A0A918ZS31-F1
#
_entry.id   AF-A0A918ZS31-F1
#
_cell.length_a   1.000
_cell.length_b   1.000
_cell.length_c   1.000
_cell.angle_alpha   90.00
_cell.angle_beta   90.00
_cell.angle_gamma   90.00
#
_symmetry.space_group_name_H-M   'P 1'
#
loop_
_entity.id
_entity.type
_entity.pdbx_description
1 polymer ?
#
loop_
_entity_poly.entity_id
_entity_poly.type
_entity_poly.pdbx_seq_one_letter_code
_entity_poly.pdbx_strand_id
1 'polypeptide(L)'
;MTAFEEAASGRRDGPVASAALPGGTTSRLILLSAAVGAGGLYVFLQTYFLVPRNTDFFFGTFSRCFQDPRIALPGENDGGYEESRRLLVRCQQPAFADQAQWLGLGFLLLCAVSSAWYATHPWWVTRRRCAWLPVVPSLRARSLTRFPRKDDPQERDLAEYLDHLCHAVGVHPAPVWLLDTSARTASGLAFGLPRRRYVIIDAPLVPYFDTDRDTFRLVLAHELAHLRHHDVDKTYLAFGIWWAFLTVAVLPFGALTVYHAVSGGPPALPPGVVPYLVDVPHALGLAAALTLLVQLVRNAVLRARELHADALAAAHGVAEGAAAVQRALLPAPAAPGRGPVRRALSGLVRRLGYWPTPETRRRVLLDPTLLTRPTVGEMLGAGVVAGVLTAGADPVLDTLFRLLWGKLNTRSGDLAVGCAIGAGLTGVLAAAVWRAVAASDRARGAGRTPGSARARAPGRAPGSPRAAVVWALPAGLVGGYLAGASLPLLADGTVLPATGLETQGFAWLPRAGPALLAGAACVTVWLVSVARGLLPYARGRGPLYAVVATSVVSFAPWFAVWYSLRRDHASDAFRPAAGDAPDIGSSIGWYVALGRWTGTTWPPLTVQGRLPLALVGLPLTWLVPLALALLAGRAYAPAADVRPRLRRALAAGRAHDPGVDVRPRLRRALLAGLAGGGAVIAAGTALPFLARTALPSAVLHYSGTRQDAGFPDVYWHTYVALAGLAQGAVALWISARGRGLRPVLVLAGTALTALAAALGRAPAFAVAECTALFGVPGHRCSVPFAPEVFAQDLRTITLRGLLLVIPAALLGAGAGALGRRRTAPRQGTARTAGSPREPARALGVVLAVLVVLALANLAAVVLALPADHSLWTAWLSG
;
A
#
# COMPACT_ATOMS: atom_id res chain seq x y z
N MET A 1 -42.16 -28.81 19.44
CA MET A 1 -41.64 -28.90 18.05
C MET A 1 -42.09 -27.73 17.18
N THR A 2 -43.37 -27.39 17.11
CA THR A 2 -43.91 -26.29 16.28
C THR A 2 -43.40 -24.88 16.65
N ALA A 3 -43.19 -24.57 17.94
CA ALA A 3 -42.57 -23.30 18.36
C ALA A 3 -41.07 -23.17 18.01
N PHE A 4 -40.40 -24.29 17.76
CA PHE A 4 -38.99 -24.32 17.32
C PHE A 4 -38.90 -24.17 15.79
N GLU A 5 -39.89 -24.70 15.05
CA GLU A 5 -40.03 -24.50 13.60
C GLU A 5 -40.43 -23.07 13.23
N GLU A 6 -41.25 -22.37 14.01
CA GLU A 6 -41.54 -20.94 13.78
C GLU A 6 -40.32 -20.04 14.10
N ALA A 7 -39.50 -20.39 15.08
CA ALA A 7 -38.23 -19.70 15.35
C ALA A 7 -37.16 -20.00 14.27
N ALA A 8 -37.21 -21.18 13.64
CA ALA A 8 -36.28 -21.59 12.57
C ALA A 8 -36.71 -21.13 11.16
N SER A 9 -38.03 -20.99 10.90
CA SER A 9 -38.59 -20.55 9.61
C SER A 9 -38.73 -19.03 9.49
N GLY A 10 -38.54 -18.29 10.59
CA GLY A 10 -38.18 -16.87 10.61
C GLY A 10 -36.78 -16.64 10.02
N ARG A 11 -36.56 -17.16 8.81
CA ARG A 11 -35.44 -16.90 7.91
C ARG A 11 -35.51 -15.43 7.53
N ARG A 12 -35.20 -14.56 8.49
CA ARG A 12 -34.63 -13.26 8.18
C ARG A 12 -33.50 -13.62 7.24
N ASP A 13 -33.58 -13.15 6.00
CA ASP A 13 -32.42 -12.93 5.16
C ASP A 13 -31.50 -11.98 5.94
N GLY A 14 -30.86 -12.53 6.98
CA GLY A 14 -29.93 -11.87 7.84
C GLY A 14 -28.90 -11.34 6.88
N PRO A 15 -28.68 -10.01 6.86
CA PRO A 15 -28.01 -9.32 5.78
C PRO A 15 -26.74 -10.08 5.47
N VAL A 16 -26.72 -10.77 4.31
CA VAL A 16 -25.71 -11.74 3.89
C VAL A 16 -24.35 -11.20 4.31
N ALA A 17 -23.87 -11.76 5.41
CA ALA A 17 -22.90 -11.11 6.26
C ALA A 17 -21.56 -11.03 5.53
N SER A 18 -20.94 -9.84 5.61
CA SER A 18 -19.51 -9.63 5.85
C SER A 18 -18.44 -10.28 4.92
N ALA A 19 -18.79 -11.07 3.90
CA ALA A 19 -17.86 -11.88 3.10
C ALA A 19 -16.83 -11.08 2.26
N ALA A 20 -17.00 -9.77 2.16
CA ALA A 20 -16.32 -8.93 1.18
C ALA A 20 -14.97 -8.32 1.61
N LEU A 21 -14.50 -8.50 2.85
CA LEU A 21 -13.18 -7.95 3.26
C LEU A 21 -12.21 -9.07 3.63
N PRO A 22 -10.98 -9.09 3.06
CA PRO A 22 -9.95 -10.00 3.52
C PRO A 22 -9.68 -9.76 5.01
N GLY A 23 -9.78 -10.83 5.81
CA GLY A 23 -9.53 -10.78 7.25
C GLY A 23 -8.13 -10.28 7.56
N GLY A 24 -7.97 -9.60 8.70
CA GLY A 24 -6.67 -9.08 9.10
C GLY A 24 -5.62 -10.15 9.39
N THR A 25 -6.01 -11.41 9.53
CA THR A 25 -5.07 -12.54 9.68
C THR A 25 -4.25 -12.75 8.41
N THR A 26 -4.87 -12.70 7.23
CA THR A 26 -4.19 -12.89 5.94
C THR A 26 -3.15 -11.82 5.68
N SER A 27 -3.48 -10.54 5.91
CA SER A 27 -2.52 -9.44 5.71
C SER A 27 -1.29 -9.55 6.62
N ARG A 28 -1.48 -10.03 7.86
CA ARG A 28 -0.39 -10.22 8.81
C ARG A 28 0.46 -11.46 8.48
N LEU A 29 -0.13 -12.50 7.90
CA LEU A 29 0.60 -13.67 7.41
C LEU A 29 1.48 -13.34 6.18
N ILE A 30 0.96 -12.52 5.26
CA ILE A 30 1.77 -11.98 4.15
C ILE A 30 2.92 -11.15 4.72
N LEU A 31 2.66 -10.29 5.71
CA LEU A 31 3.71 -9.53 6.38
C LEU A 31 4.75 -10.45 7.06
N LEU A 32 4.33 -11.57 7.68
CA LEU A 32 5.26 -12.55 8.25
C LEU A 32 6.16 -13.17 7.18
N SER A 33 5.58 -13.54 6.04
CA SER A 33 6.32 -14.11 4.92
C SER A 33 7.34 -13.10 4.36
N ALA A 34 6.93 -11.83 4.21
CA ALA A 34 7.81 -10.75 3.80
C ALA A 34 8.90 -10.45 4.83
N ALA A 35 8.60 -10.51 6.13
CA ALA A 35 9.58 -10.31 7.20
C ALA A 35 10.65 -11.42 7.20
N VAL A 36 10.25 -12.68 7.02
CA VAL A 36 11.19 -13.79 6.84
C VAL A 36 11.96 -13.68 5.53
N GLY A 37 11.32 -13.20 4.46
CA GLY A 37 12.00 -12.88 3.20
C GLY A 37 13.12 -11.87 3.39
N ALA A 38 12.82 -10.73 4.01
CA ALA A 38 13.78 -9.66 4.27
C ALA A 38 14.88 -10.10 5.24
N GLY A 39 14.52 -10.79 6.33
CA GLY A 39 15.48 -11.32 7.29
C GLY A 39 16.37 -12.41 6.72
N GLY A 40 15.78 -13.33 5.93
CA GLY A 40 16.50 -14.40 5.25
C GLY A 40 17.48 -13.85 4.22
N LEU A 41 17.09 -12.85 3.43
CA LEU A 41 17.97 -12.19 2.47
C LEU A 41 19.22 -11.63 3.16
N TYR A 42 19.04 -10.86 4.24
CA TYR A 42 20.16 -10.33 5.02
C TYR A 42 21.04 -11.46 5.58
N VAL A 43 20.43 -12.43 6.26
CA VAL A 43 21.17 -13.50 6.92
C VAL A 43 21.95 -14.36 5.93
N PHE A 44 21.38 -14.70 4.78
CA PHE A 44 22.06 -15.49 3.76
C PHE A 44 23.18 -14.73 3.06
N LEU A 45 23.01 -13.41 2.82
CA LEU A 45 24.09 -12.55 2.34
C LEU A 45 25.26 -12.56 3.31
N GLN A 46 25.00 -12.37 4.60
CA GLN A 46 26.06 -12.36 5.62
C GLN A 46 26.71 -13.75 5.74
N THR A 47 25.90 -14.81 5.71
CA THR A 47 26.40 -16.19 5.78
C THR A 47 27.28 -16.54 4.58
N TYR A 48 26.97 -16.01 3.39
CA TYR A 48 27.81 -16.19 2.20
C TYR A 48 29.25 -15.73 2.46
N PHE A 49 29.43 -14.55 3.07
CA PHE A 49 30.74 -14.00 3.39
C PHE A 49 31.39 -14.57 4.66
N LEU A 50 30.64 -15.31 5.48
CA LEU A 50 31.20 -16.11 6.57
C LEU A 50 31.76 -17.45 6.09
N VAL A 51 31.56 -17.86 4.84
CA VAL A 51 32.16 -19.08 4.29
C VAL A 51 33.47 -18.70 3.58
N PRO A 52 34.66 -19.08 4.10
CA PRO A 52 35.94 -18.63 3.56
C PRO A 52 36.08 -18.83 2.06
N ARG A 53 35.71 -20.01 1.55
CA ARG A 53 35.73 -20.32 0.11
C ARG A 53 34.94 -19.33 -0.74
N ASN A 54 33.77 -18.91 -0.27
CA ASN A 54 32.88 -17.99 -1.00
C ASN A 54 33.47 -16.58 -0.97
N THR A 55 33.97 -16.16 0.19
CA THR A 55 34.66 -14.89 0.39
C THR A 55 35.90 -14.77 -0.50
N ASP A 56 36.75 -15.80 -0.51
CA ASP A 56 37.95 -15.87 -1.35
C ASP A 56 37.59 -15.83 -2.84
N PHE A 57 36.54 -16.57 -3.24
CA PHE A 57 36.06 -16.55 -4.62
C PHE A 57 35.53 -15.16 -5.02
N PHE A 58 34.73 -14.53 -4.16
CA PHE A 58 34.13 -13.23 -4.41
C PHE A 58 35.20 -12.14 -4.50
N PHE A 59 35.97 -11.94 -3.42
CA PHE A 59 37.00 -10.89 -3.39
C PHE A 59 38.17 -11.19 -4.32
N GLY A 60 38.54 -12.45 -4.52
CA GLY A 60 39.55 -12.84 -5.51
C GLY A 60 39.13 -12.58 -6.94
N THR A 61 37.84 -12.67 -7.26
CA THR A 61 37.30 -12.25 -8.56
C THR A 61 37.36 -10.74 -8.71
N PHE A 62 36.90 -9.98 -7.71
CA PHE A 62 36.97 -8.51 -7.74
C PHE A 62 38.39 -7.98 -7.87
N SER A 63 39.33 -8.54 -7.09
CA SER A 63 40.75 -8.17 -7.14
C SER A 63 41.33 -8.37 -8.55
N ARG A 64 41.07 -9.53 -9.17
CA ARG A 64 41.48 -9.80 -10.55
C ARG A 64 40.85 -8.83 -11.56
N CYS A 65 39.59 -8.45 -11.36
CA CYS A 65 38.92 -7.49 -12.24
C CYS A 65 39.53 -6.08 -12.13
N PHE A 66 39.85 -5.62 -10.92
CA PHE A 66 40.48 -4.31 -10.74
C PHE A 66 41.95 -4.28 -11.17
N GLN A 67 42.62 -5.43 -11.23
CA GLN A 67 43.97 -5.57 -11.75
C GLN A 67 44.01 -5.68 -13.29
N ASP A 68 42.88 -5.87 -13.98
CA ASP A 68 42.84 -5.91 -15.44
C ASP A 68 43.06 -4.50 -16.01
N PRO A 69 44.16 -4.24 -16.74
CA PRO A 69 44.45 -2.91 -17.26
C PRO A 69 43.41 -2.41 -18.26
N ARG A 70 42.60 -3.29 -18.85
CA ARG A 70 41.49 -2.92 -19.75
C ARG A 70 40.29 -2.33 -18.99
N ILE A 71 40.22 -2.55 -17.68
CA ILE A 71 39.16 -2.06 -16.79
C ILE A 71 39.57 -0.74 -16.11
N ALA A 72 40.85 -0.34 -16.21
CA ALA A 72 41.33 0.92 -15.68
C ALA A 72 40.46 2.09 -16.18
N LEU A 73 40.16 3.04 -15.28
CA LEU A 73 39.37 4.23 -15.58
C LEU A 73 40.08 4.98 -16.72
N PRO A 74 39.51 5.00 -17.94
CA PRO A 74 40.08 5.81 -19.00
C PRO A 74 39.99 7.27 -18.59
N GLY A 75 40.89 8.10 -19.10
CA GLY A 75 40.72 9.56 -19.02
C GLY A 75 39.32 9.94 -19.53
N GLU A 76 38.78 11.07 -19.07
CA GLU A 76 37.37 11.54 -19.22
C GLU A 76 36.76 11.55 -20.64
N ASN A 77 37.43 11.05 -21.67
CA ASN A 77 36.86 10.88 -23.00
C ASN A 77 35.78 9.77 -23.00
N ASP A 78 34.53 10.18 -23.21
CA ASP A 78 33.26 9.44 -23.03
C ASP A 78 33.18 8.02 -23.63
N GLY A 79 34.02 7.67 -24.60
CA GLY A 79 34.00 6.33 -25.23
C GLY A 79 34.60 5.22 -24.35
N GLY A 80 35.60 5.55 -23.53
CA GLY A 80 36.30 4.54 -22.74
C GLY A 80 35.52 4.09 -21.51
N TYR A 81 34.83 5.02 -20.84
CA TYR A 81 34.23 4.77 -19.52
C TYR A 81 33.16 3.66 -19.57
N GLU A 82 32.28 3.71 -20.57
CA GLU A 82 31.23 2.71 -20.74
C GLU A 82 31.79 1.33 -21.13
N GLU A 83 32.86 1.27 -21.92
CA GLU A 83 33.49 -0.01 -22.24
C GLU A 83 34.21 -0.61 -21.03
N SER A 84 34.96 0.19 -20.25
CA SER A 84 35.57 -0.25 -18.98
C SER A 84 34.50 -0.73 -18.00
N ARG A 85 33.35 -0.04 -17.91
CA ARG A 85 32.22 -0.45 -17.06
C ARG A 85 31.61 -1.78 -17.51
N ARG A 86 31.41 -1.98 -18.82
CA ARG A 86 30.92 -3.27 -19.36
C ARG A 86 31.90 -4.41 -19.08
N LEU A 87 33.20 -4.17 -19.26
CA LEU A 87 34.24 -5.15 -18.96
C LEU A 87 34.27 -5.48 -17.46
N LEU A 88 34.15 -4.48 -16.59
CA LEU A 88 34.05 -4.68 -15.14
C LEU A 88 32.84 -5.53 -14.75
N VAL A 89 31.65 -5.21 -15.27
CA VAL A 89 30.42 -5.98 -14.99
C VAL A 89 30.55 -7.43 -15.44
N ARG A 90 31.07 -7.67 -16.66
CA ARG A 90 31.32 -9.02 -17.16
C ARG A 90 32.35 -9.77 -16.33
N CYS A 91 33.38 -9.09 -15.86
CA CYS A 91 34.40 -9.71 -15.02
C CYS A 91 33.85 -10.09 -13.64
N GLN A 92 33.01 -9.26 -13.02
CA GLN A 92 32.40 -9.51 -11.71
C GLN A 92 31.23 -10.50 -11.75
N GLN A 93 30.68 -10.77 -12.94
CA GLN A 93 29.48 -11.58 -13.12
C GLN A 93 29.51 -12.94 -12.41
N PRO A 94 30.60 -13.73 -12.48
CA PRO A 94 30.65 -15.06 -11.84
C PRO A 94 30.51 -15.00 -10.32
N ALA A 95 31.14 -14.02 -9.66
CA ALA A 95 31.07 -13.84 -8.20
C ALA A 95 29.64 -13.58 -7.74
N PHE A 96 28.93 -12.73 -8.49
CA PHE A 96 27.56 -12.39 -8.20
C PHE A 96 26.55 -13.49 -8.56
N ALA A 97 26.78 -14.24 -9.63
CA ALA A 97 25.97 -15.39 -9.97
C ALA A 97 26.05 -16.46 -8.87
N ASP A 98 27.25 -16.72 -8.34
CA ASP A 98 27.47 -17.64 -7.21
C ASP A 98 26.74 -17.17 -5.94
N GLN A 99 26.85 -15.88 -5.61
CA GLN A 99 26.09 -15.29 -4.49
C GLN A 99 24.56 -15.41 -4.71
N ALA A 100 24.06 -15.12 -5.90
CA ALA A 100 22.63 -15.23 -6.21
C ALA A 100 22.13 -16.69 -6.12
N GLN A 101 22.92 -17.66 -6.58
CA GLN A 101 22.62 -19.08 -6.44
C GLN A 101 22.56 -19.49 -4.97
N TRP A 102 23.50 -19.02 -4.14
CA TRP A 102 23.49 -19.24 -2.69
C TRP A 102 22.19 -18.74 -2.04
N LEU A 103 21.78 -17.51 -2.35
CA LEU A 103 20.51 -16.95 -1.88
C LEU A 103 19.30 -17.78 -2.36
N GLY A 104 19.28 -18.16 -3.63
CA GLY A 104 18.23 -18.98 -4.22
C GLY A 104 18.07 -20.34 -3.51
N LEU A 105 19.19 -21.03 -3.26
CA LEU A 105 19.22 -22.29 -2.53
C LEU A 105 18.74 -22.11 -1.08
N GLY A 106 19.16 -21.03 -0.40
CA GLY A 106 18.70 -20.69 0.95
C GLY A 106 17.18 -20.50 1.03
N PHE A 107 16.60 -19.77 0.07
CA PHE A 107 15.14 -19.58 0.00
C PHE A 107 14.37 -20.85 -0.37
N LEU A 108 14.90 -21.67 -1.28
CA LEU A 108 14.32 -22.98 -1.61
C LEU A 108 14.29 -23.87 -0.36
N LEU A 109 15.38 -23.90 0.41
CA LEU A 109 15.46 -24.65 1.66
C LEU A 109 14.49 -24.13 2.72
N LEU A 110 14.34 -22.80 2.87
CA LEU A 110 13.33 -22.19 3.75
C LEU A 110 11.91 -22.64 3.38
N CYS A 111 11.57 -22.60 2.09
CA CYS A 111 10.26 -23.02 1.60
C CYS A 111 10.01 -24.52 1.83
N ALA A 112 11.02 -25.36 1.57
CA ALA A 112 10.94 -26.81 1.77
C ALA A 112 10.74 -27.15 3.26
N VAL A 113 11.55 -26.58 4.15
CA VAL A 113 11.46 -26.81 5.61
C VAL A 113 10.14 -26.25 6.16
N SER A 114 9.70 -25.08 5.72
CA SER A 114 8.41 -24.50 6.12
C SER A 114 7.24 -25.40 5.72
N SER A 115 7.27 -25.94 4.49
CA SER A 115 6.26 -26.87 3.97
C SER A 115 6.26 -28.20 4.72
N ALA A 116 7.44 -28.73 5.06
CA ALA A 116 7.59 -29.92 5.87
C ALA A 116 7.00 -29.73 7.28
N TRP A 117 7.27 -28.59 7.92
CA TRP A 117 6.64 -28.23 9.20
C TRP A 117 5.12 -28.12 9.08
N TYR A 118 4.61 -27.46 8.04
CA TYR A 118 3.17 -27.35 7.79
C TYR A 118 2.50 -28.74 7.67
N ALA A 119 3.10 -29.64 6.89
CA ALA A 119 2.56 -30.97 6.63
C ALA A 119 2.64 -31.90 7.86
N THR A 120 3.71 -31.79 8.64
CA THR A 120 3.96 -32.67 9.80
C THR A 120 3.26 -32.17 11.08
N HIS A 121 2.96 -30.88 11.22
CA HIS A 121 2.38 -30.33 12.44
C HIS A 121 1.11 -31.07 12.96
N PRO A 122 0.10 -31.42 12.13
CA PRO A 122 -1.05 -32.20 12.60
C PRO A 122 -0.68 -33.59 13.15
N TRP A 123 0.34 -34.23 12.56
CA TRP A 123 0.85 -35.52 13.02
C TRP A 123 1.50 -35.40 14.41
N TRP A 124 2.22 -34.30 14.65
CA TRP A 124 2.80 -34.01 15.97
C TRP A 124 1.72 -33.80 17.05
N VAL A 125 0.62 -33.13 16.72
CA VAL A 125 -0.51 -32.92 17.64
C VAL A 125 -1.21 -34.24 18.00
N THR A 126 -1.28 -35.18 17.06
CA THR A 126 -2.04 -36.44 17.23
C THR A 126 -1.24 -37.61 17.79
N ARG A 127 0.05 -37.75 17.48
CA ARG A 127 0.82 -38.97 17.79
C ARG A 127 1.74 -38.91 19.00
N ARG A 128 2.08 -37.75 19.56
CA ARG A 128 3.22 -37.70 20.50
C ARG A 128 2.83 -37.90 21.97
N ARG A 129 3.02 -39.15 22.43
CA ARG A 129 3.42 -39.53 23.80
C ARG A 129 4.89 -39.13 24.09
N CYS A 130 5.31 -37.91 23.77
CA CYS A 130 6.70 -37.50 24.02
C CYS A 130 6.89 -37.09 25.48
N ALA A 131 7.07 -38.07 26.37
CA ALA A 131 7.38 -37.86 27.78
C ALA A 131 8.71 -37.08 27.99
N TRP A 132 9.62 -37.09 27.01
CA TRP A 132 10.97 -36.53 27.11
C TRP A 132 11.10 -34.99 27.03
N LEU A 133 10.05 -34.27 26.64
CA LEU A 133 10.05 -32.79 26.60
C LEU A 133 8.96 -32.20 27.52
N PRO A 134 9.12 -32.32 28.86
CA PRO A 134 8.11 -31.90 29.83
C PRO A 134 7.88 -30.37 29.87
N VAL A 135 8.73 -29.58 29.22
CA VAL A 135 8.74 -28.12 29.30
C VAL A 135 7.64 -27.45 28.48
N VAL A 136 6.97 -28.16 27.56
CA VAL A 136 5.90 -27.58 26.73
C VAL A 136 4.54 -28.16 27.13
N PRO A 137 3.69 -27.42 27.89
CA PRO A 137 2.42 -27.93 28.42
C PRO A 137 1.43 -28.44 27.35
N SER A 138 1.55 -27.96 26.11
CA SER A 138 0.72 -28.42 24.98
C SER A 138 1.09 -29.83 24.48
N LEU A 139 2.19 -30.43 24.97
CA LEU A 139 2.68 -31.74 24.57
C LEU A 139 2.36 -32.87 25.58
N ARG A 140 1.47 -32.65 26.55
CA ARG A 140 0.97 -33.74 27.40
C ARG A 140 0.29 -34.81 26.54
N ALA A 141 0.52 -36.07 26.87
CA ALA A 141 -0.18 -37.18 26.24
C ALA A 141 -1.68 -37.00 26.43
N ARG A 142 -2.43 -36.93 25.33
CA ARG A 142 -3.88 -36.82 25.33
C ARG A 142 -4.50 -38.18 25.07
N SER A 143 -5.52 -38.53 25.85
CA SER A 143 -6.33 -39.73 25.60
C SER A 143 -7.49 -39.32 24.70
N LEU A 144 -7.29 -39.45 23.38
CA LEU A 144 -8.25 -39.01 22.37
C LEU A 144 -9.13 -40.19 21.91
N THR A 145 -10.43 -40.10 22.15
CA THR A 145 -11.44 -41.04 21.62
C THR A 145 -12.37 -40.32 20.65
N ARG A 146 -12.94 -41.02 19.66
CA ARG A 146 -14.00 -40.43 18.82
C ARG A 146 -15.26 -40.22 19.66
N PHE A 147 -15.83 -39.04 19.57
CA PHE A 147 -16.99 -38.59 20.34
C PHE A 147 -17.63 -37.42 19.61
N PRO A 148 -18.97 -37.30 19.53
CA PRO A 148 -19.96 -38.26 20.02
C PRO A 148 -20.15 -39.46 19.07
N ARG A 149 -20.53 -40.62 19.63
CA ARG A 149 -20.93 -41.84 18.92
C ARG A 149 -22.42 -41.77 18.64
N LYS A 150 -22.79 -41.75 17.35
CA LYS A 150 -24.21 -41.71 16.94
C LYS A 150 -25.01 -42.95 17.39
N ASP A 151 -24.33 -44.05 17.65
CA ASP A 151 -24.92 -45.31 18.09
C ASP A 151 -25.20 -45.32 19.60
N ASP A 152 -24.61 -44.39 20.37
CA ASP A 152 -24.88 -44.23 21.79
C ASP A 152 -26.11 -43.30 21.97
N PRO A 153 -27.23 -43.80 22.54
CA PRO A 153 -28.42 -42.99 22.77
C PRO A 153 -28.16 -41.74 23.62
N GLN A 154 -27.19 -41.79 24.55
CA GLN A 154 -26.86 -40.66 25.42
C GLN A 154 -26.10 -39.56 24.67
N GLU A 155 -25.32 -39.92 23.65
CA GLU A 155 -24.49 -38.97 22.89
C GLU A 155 -25.18 -38.48 21.60
N ARG A 156 -26.32 -39.07 21.23
CA ARG A 156 -27.04 -38.78 19.97
C ARG A 156 -27.51 -37.33 19.87
N ASP A 157 -28.15 -36.78 20.92
CA ASP A 157 -28.61 -35.38 20.93
C ASP A 157 -27.42 -34.41 20.78
N LEU A 158 -26.30 -34.71 21.45
CA LEU A 158 -25.09 -33.93 21.28
C LEU A 158 -24.55 -34.02 19.85
N ALA A 159 -24.54 -35.20 19.23
CA ALA A 159 -24.09 -35.38 17.85
C ALA A 159 -24.93 -34.55 16.86
N GLU A 160 -26.24 -34.60 16.98
CA GLU A 160 -27.19 -33.82 16.17
C GLU A 160 -27.01 -32.32 16.41
N TYR A 161 -26.82 -31.91 17.66
CA TYR A 161 -26.53 -30.52 18.02
C TYR A 161 -25.23 -30.01 17.41
N LEU A 162 -24.15 -30.80 17.45
CA LEU A 162 -22.86 -30.42 16.87
C LEU A 162 -22.92 -30.30 15.35
N ASP A 163 -23.68 -31.16 14.68
CA ASP A 163 -23.92 -31.06 13.24
C ASP A 163 -24.69 -29.79 12.89
N HIS A 164 -25.76 -29.49 13.64
CA HIS A 164 -26.49 -28.23 13.53
C HIS A 164 -25.60 -27.01 13.77
N LEU A 165 -24.71 -27.05 14.77
CA LEU A 165 -23.78 -25.97 15.05
C LEU A 165 -22.76 -25.78 13.92
N CYS A 166 -22.25 -26.87 13.33
CA CYS A 166 -21.38 -26.81 12.15
C CYS A 166 -22.08 -26.14 10.96
N HIS A 167 -23.33 -26.54 10.68
CA HIS A 167 -24.16 -25.91 9.66
C HIS A 167 -24.41 -24.43 9.94
N ALA A 168 -24.71 -24.07 11.19
CA ALA A 168 -24.96 -22.68 11.60
C ALA A 168 -23.71 -21.79 11.42
N VAL A 169 -22.53 -22.28 11.81
CA VAL A 169 -21.24 -21.55 11.64
C VAL A 169 -20.74 -21.59 10.18
N GLY A 170 -21.26 -22.52 9.38
CA GLY A 170 -20.91 -22.71 7.97
C GLY A 170 -19.61 -23.50 7.76
N VAL A 171 -19.34 -24.49 8.60
CA VAL A 171 -18.19 -25.40 8.50
C VAL A 171 -18.60 -26.68 7.77
N HIS A 172 -18.16 -26.82 6.51
CA HIS A 172 -18.39 -28.02 5.70
C HIS A 172 -17.10 -28.50 5.00
N PRO A 173 -16.79 -29.81 5.03
CA PRO A 173 -17.50 -30.88 5.76
C PRO A 173 -17.37 -30.73 7.30
N ALA A 174 -18.25 -31.40 8.05
CA ALA A 174 -18.17 -31.42 9.51
C ALA A 174 -16.83 -32.03 9.98
N PRO A 175 -16.19 -31.47 11.02
CA PRO A 175 -14.95 -32.00 11.53
C PRO A 175 -15.16 -33.35 12.23
N VAL A 176 -14.08 -34.12 12.37
CA VAL A 176 -14.07 -35.30 13.23
C VAL A 176 -13.95 -34.84 14.68
N TRP A 177 -14.98 -35.09 15.46
CA TRP A 177 -15.01 -34.76 16.87
C TRP A 177 -14.27 -35.80 17.71
N LEU A 178 -13.45 -35.33 18.64
CA LEU A 178 -12.63 -36.13 19.55
C LEU A 178 -12.86 -35.66 20.99
N LEU A 179 -12.85 -36.58 21.95
CA LEU A 179 -12.91 -36.28 23.38
C LEU A 179 -11.53 -36.47 24.00
N ASP A 180 -11.04 -35.47 24.73
CA ASP A 180 -9.84 -35.60 25.56
C ASP A 180 -10.23 -35.85 27.02
N THR A 181 -10.16 -37.12 27.44
CA THR A 181 -10.49 -37.53 28.81
C THR A 181 -9.43 -37.14 29.85
N SER A 182 -8.25 -36.69 29.40
CA SER A 182 -7.15 -36.30 30.28
C SER A 182 -7.11 -34.78 30.58
N ALA A 183 -7.95 -34.00 29.90
CA ALA A 183 -7.99 -32.56 30.04
C ALA A 183 -8.53 -32.13 31.42
N ARG A 184 -7.91 -31.09 32.00
CA ARG A 184 -8.29 -30.52 33.31
C ARG A 184 -9.07 -29.21 33.19
N THR A 185 -9.32 -28.75 31.97
CA THR A 185 -9.95 -27.46 31.66
C THR A 185 -11.14 -27.70 30.75
N ALA A 186 -12.21 -26.90 30.89
CA ALA A 186 -13.33 -26.92 29.96
C ALA A 186 -12.98 -26.08 28.72
N SER A 187 -12.27 -26.66 27.75
CA SER A 187 -11.85 -26.00 26.51
C SER A 187 -12.11 -26.89 25.30
N GLY A 188 -11.87 -26.34 24.10
CA GLY A 188 -11.74 -27.12 22.88
C GLY A 188 -10.43 -26.83 22.14
N LEU A 189 -10.19 -27.58 21.06
CA LEU A 189 -9.08 -27.33 20.14
C LEU A 189 -9.41 -27.82 18.72
N ALA A 190 -9.48 -26.89 17.77
CA ALA A 190 -9.55 -27.19 16.34
C ALA A 190 -8.16 -27.42 15.72
N PHE A 191 -8.00 -28.52 14.96
CA PHE A 191 -6.73 -28.84 14.28
C PHE A 191 -6.95 -29.71 13.02
N GLY A 192 -5.87 -30.03 12.29
CA GLY A 192 -5.90 -30.90 11.10
C GLY A 192 -5.66 -30.16 9.78
N LEU A 193 -5.51 -30.90 8.68
CA LEU A 193 -5.27 -30.37 7.34
C LEU A 193 -6.61 -30.09 6.60
N PRO A 194 -6.62 -29.31 5.50
CA PRO A 194 -7.84 -28.95 4.76
C PRO A 194 -8.78 -30.11 4.43
N ARG A 195 -8.25 -31.30 4.14
CA ARG A 195 -9.06 -32.49 3.81
C ARG A 195 -9.60 -33.25 5.03
N ARG A 196 -9.03 -33.04 6.22
CA ARG A 196 -9.40 -33.80 7.42
C ARG A 196 -9.19 -32.95 8.65
N ARG A 197 -10.27 -32.26 9.05
CA ARG A 197 -10.32 -31.40 10.23
C ARG A 197 -10.81 -32.19 11.43
N TYR A 198 -10.32 -31.81 12.60
CA TYR A 198 -10.66 -32.39 13.88
C TYR A 198 -10.97 -31.27 14.86
N VAL A 199 -11.88 -31.55 15.80
CA VAL A 199 -12.09 -30.70 16.97
C VAL A 199 -12.04 -31.59 18.21
N ILE A 200 -11.14 -31.26 19.13
CA ILE A 200 -11.10 -31.87 20.47
C ILE A 200 -12.04 -31.10 21.38
N ILE A 201 -12.87 -31.83 22.10
CA ILE A 201 -13.67 -31.39 23.22
C ILE A 201 -12.98 -31.92 24.47
N ASP A 202 -12.59 -31.03 25.39
CA ASP A 202 -12.03 -31.47 26.67
C ASP A 202 -13.16 -32.05 27.53
N ALA A 203 -12.94 -33.17 28.22
CA ALA A 203 -14.00 -33.83 29.00
C ALA A 203 -14.73 -32.92 30.01
N PRO A 204 -14.08 -31.98 30.73
CA PRO A 204 -14.77 -31.04 31.60
C PRO A 204 -15.73 -30.07 30.89
N LEU A 205 -15.67 -29.95 29.56
CA LEU A 205 -16.61 -29.15 28.78
C LEU A 205 -17.93 -29.88 28.52
N VAL A 206 -17.94 -31.22 28.49
CA VAL A 206 -19.15 -32.00 28.16
C VAL A 206 -20.32 -31.74 29.12
N PRO A 207 -20.14 -31.68 30.46
CA PRO A 207 -21.24 -31.38 31.38
C PRO A 207 -21.88 -29.99 31.18
N TYR A 208 -21.18 -29.05 30.52
CA TYR A 208 -21.76 -27.75 30.17
C TYR A 208 -22.85 -27.88 29.12
N PHE A 209 -22.90 -28.96 28.33
CA PHE A 209 -23.99 -29.18 27.38
C PHE A 209 -25.36 -29.17 28.06
N ASP A 210 -25.46 -29.82 29.23
CA ASP A 210 -26.70 -29.91 30.01
C ASP A 210 -26.84 -28.77 31.02
N THR A 211 -25.74 -28.34 31.64
CA THR A 211 -25.78 -27.36 32.75
C THR A 211 -25.73 -25.89 32.30
N ASP A 212 -25.04 -25.59 31.21
CA ASP A 212 -24.91 -24.23 30.64
C ASP A 212 -24.61 -24.33 29.14
N ARG A 213 -25.66 -24.68 28.38
CA ARG A 213 -25.57 -24.95 26.93
C ARG A 213 -25.04 -23.75 26.14
N ASP A 214 -25.20 -22.53 26.66
CA ASP A 214 -24.67 -21.31 26.05
C ASP A 214 -23.15 -21.23 26.17
N THR A 215 -22.58 -21.56 27.34
CA THR A 215 -21.13 -21.67 27.50
C THR A 215 -20.57 -22.78 26.62
N PHE A 216 -21.22 -23.95 26.57
CA PHE A 216 -20.82 -25.05 25.67
C PHE A 216 -20.81 -24.62 24.20
N ARG A 217 -21.92 -24.04 23.74
CA ARG A 217 -22.09 -23.52 22.38
C ARG A 217 -21.03 -22.50 22.03
N LEU A 218 -20.75 -21.58 22.94
CA LEU A 218 -19.82 -20.48 22.73
C LEU A 218 -18.39 -20.99 22.51
N VAL A 219 -17.93 -21.91 23.36
CA VAL A 219 -16.59 -22.51 23.22
C VAL A 219 -16.47 -23.27 21.90
N LEU A 220 -17.48 -24.07 21.53
CA LEU A 220 -17.42 -24.80 20.27
C LEU A 220 -17.58 -23.91 19.04
N ALA A 221 -18.41 -22.86 19.10
CA ALA A 221 -18.51 -21.88 18.03
C ALA A 221 -17.18 -21.14 17.80
N HIS A 222 -16.39 -20.90 18.86
CA HIS A 222 -15.03 -20.36 18.75
C HIS A 222 -14.09 -21.32 18.02
N GLU A 223 -14.07 -22.60 18.41
CA GLU A 223 -13.23 -23.60 17.73
C GLU A 223 -13.65 -23.81 16.26
N LEU A 224 -14.96 -23.86 15.99
CA LEU A 224 -15.49 -23.94 14.63
C LEU A 224 -15.17 -22.68 13.81
N ALA A 225 -15.07 -21.50 14.44
CA ALA A 225 -14.66 -20.27 13.77
C ALA A 225 -13.24 -20.36 13.22
N HIS A 226 -12.33 -21.04 13.93
CA HIS A 226 -10.98 -21.29 13.41
C HIS A 226 -10.99 -22.15 12.14
N LEU A 227 -11.88 -23.15 12.08
CA LEU A 227 -12.07 -23.95 10.86
C LEU A 227 -12.67 -23.13 9.73
N ARG A 228 -13.73 -22.37 10.02
CA ARG A 228 -14.45 -21.52 9.05
C ARG A 228 -13.54 -20.50 8.36
N HIS A 229 -12.60 -19.92 9.11
CA HIS A 229 -11.67 -18.91 8.63
C HIS A 229 -10.34 -19.48 8.13
N HIS A 230 -10.15 -20.81 8.10
CA HIS A 230 -8.88 -21.46 7.77
C HIS A 230 -7.72 -21.02 8.67
N ASP A 231 -8.00 -20.65 9.92
CA ASP A 231 -6.99 -20.14 10.83
C ASP A 231 -6.04 -21.25 11.27
N VAL A 232 -6.50 -22.51 11.31
CA VAL A 232 -5.64 -23.68 11.55
C VAL A 232 -4.50 -23.75 10.52
N ASP A 233 -4.78 -23.54 9.23
CA ASP A 233 -3.74 -23.58 8.19
C ASP A 233 -2.77 -22.41 8.30
N LYS A 234 -3.30 -21.20 8.52
CA LYS A 234 -2.48 -19.99 8.71
C LYS A 234 -1.56 -20.15 9.92
N THR A 235 -2.02 -20.86 10.94
CA THR A 235 -1.25 -21.16 12.15
C THR A 235 -0.09 -22.07 11.80
N TYR A 236 -0.37 -23.22 11.16
CA TYR A 236 0.69 -24.16 10.77
C TYR A 236 1.70 -23.51 9.85
N LEU A 237 1.25 -22.69 8.90
CA LEU A 237 2.13 -21.95 8.01
C LEU A 237 2.96 -20.91 8.78
N ALA A 238 2.37 -20.15 9.70
CA ALA A 238 3.11 -19.20 10.53
C ALA A 238 4.15 -19.88 11.44
N PHE A 239 3.84 -21.04 11.99
CA PHE A 239 4.79 -21.86 12.75
C PHE A 239 5.89 -22.42 11.84
N GLY A 240 5.54 -22.96 10.67
CA GLY A 240 6.50 -23.51 9.72
C GLY A 240 7.46 -22.46 9.19
N ILE A 241 6.96 -21.28 8.80
CA ILE A 241 7.77 -20.12 8.39
C ILE A 241 8.74 -19.71 9.50
N TRP A 242 8.27 -19.62 10.74
CA TRP A 242 9.11 -19.26 11.88
C TRP A 242 10.22 -20.27 12.17
N TRP A 243 9.86 -21.56 12.25
CA TRP A 243 10.85 -22.60 12.53
C TRP A 243 11.82 -22.79 11.37
N ALA A 244 11.37 -22.68 10.12
CA ALA A 244 12.26 -22.66 8.97
C ALA A 244 13.26 -21.49 9.05
N PHE A 245 12.78 -20.28 9.34
CA PHE A 245 13.66 -19.12 9.50
C PHE A 245 14.72 -19.33 10.59
N LEU A 246 14.32 -19.84 11.76
CA LEU A 246 15.27 -20.14 12.83
C LEU A 246 16.29 -21.22 12.43
N THR A 247 15.83 -22.32 11.85
CA THR A 247 16.69 -23.50 11.59
C THR A 247 17.57 -23.36 10.36
N VAL A 248 17.11 -22.68 9.33
CA VAL A 248 17.81 -22.55 8.05
C VAL A 248 18.63 -21.25 7.96
N ALA A 249 18.18 -20.16 8.57
CA ALA A 249 18.86 -18.88 8.50
C ALA A 249 19.58 -18.54 9.82
N VAL A 250 18.83 -18.33 10.91
CA VAL A 250 19.38 -17.74 12.14
C VAL A 250 20.41 -18.65 12.82
N LEU A 251 20.12 -19.95 12.96
CA LEU A 251 21.02 -20.89 13.64
C LEU A 251 22.35 -21.09 12.88
N PRO A 252 22.36 -21.39 11.56
CA PRO A 252 23.62 -21.51 10.83
C PRO A 252 24.44 -20.23 10.83
N PHE A 253 23.81 -19.07 10.66
CA PHE A 253 24.47 -17.77 10.74
C PHE A 253 25.11 -17.56 12.10
N GLY A 254 24.34 -17.69 13.18
CA GLY A 254 24.85 -17.51 14.55
C GLY A 254 26.00 -18.47 14.87
N ALA A 255 25.90 -19.73 14.45
CA ALA A 255 26.97 -20.73 14.65
C ALA A 255 28.26 -20.35 13.91
N LEU A 256 28.15 -19.94 12.64
CA LEU A 256 29.30 -19.49 11.84
C LEU A 256 29.92 -18.21 12.39
N THR A 257 29.10 -17.23 12.77
CA THR A 257 29.56 -15.98 13.38
C THR A 257 30.31 -16.23 14.70
N VAL A 258 29.77 -17.08 15.59
CA VAL A 258 30.43 -17.44 16.86
C VAL A 258 31.71 -18.22 16.60
N TYR A 259 31.70 -19.17 15.66
CA TYR A 259 32.89 -19.93 15.29
C TYR A 259 34.01 -19.00 14.84
N HIS A 260 33.74 -18.06 13.93
CA HIS A 260 34.74 -17.08 13.46
C HIS A 260 35.25 -16.18 14.58
N ALA A 261 34.37 -15.72 15.47
CA ALA A 261 34.76 -14.89 16.61
C ALA A 261 35.69 -15.63 17.58
N VAL A 262 35.47 -16.95 17.78
CA VAL A 262 36.28 -17.78 18.68
C VAL A 262 37.58 -18.23 18.00
N SER A 263 37.56 -18.51 16.70
CA SER A 263 38.73 -19.02 15.96
C SER A 263 39.77 -17.94 15.61
N GLY A 264 39.55 -16.67 15.99
CA GLY A 264 40.44 -15.56 15.64
C GLY A 264 40.32 -15.10 14.18
N GLY A 265 39.23 -15.47 13.50
CA GLY A 265 39.02 -15.21 12.08
C GLY A 265 39.90 -16.06 11.15
N PRO A 266 39.68 -15.99 9.82
CA PRO A 266 40.52 -16.68 8.84
C PRO A 266 41.96 -16.10 8.86
N PRO A 267 43.00 -16.94 8.91
CA PRO A 267 44.40 -16.50 9.11
C PRO A 267 45.04 -15.71 7.94
N ALA A 268 44.29 -15.20 6.95
CA ALA A 268 44.88 -14.53 5.78
C ALA A 268 43.93 -13.55 5.06
N LEU A 269 43.05 -12.85 5.78
CA LEU A 269 42.28 -11.79 5.13
C LEU A 269 43.18 -10.59 4.82
N PRO A 270 43.16 -10.06 3.58
CA PRO A 270 43.87 -8.84 3.26
C PRO A 270 43.49 -7.72 4.24
N PRO A 271 44.42 -6.85 4.66
CA PRO A 271 44.15 -5.79 5.64
C PRO A 271 42.96 -4.87 5.27
N GLY A 272 42.59 -4.79 3.98
CA GLY A 272 41.41 -4.07 3.50
C GLY A 272 40.06 -4.79 3.68
N VAL A 273 40.04 -6.09 3.98
CA VAL A 273 38.82 -6.90 4.22
C VAL A 273 38.51 -7.02 5.72
N VAL A 274 39.49 -6.79 6.59
CA VAL A 274 39.33 -6.82 8.05
C VAL A 274 38.18 -5.93 8.56
N PRO A 275 37.92 -4.70 8.03
CA PRO A 275 36.77 -3.92 8.45
C PRO A 275 35.43 -4.65 8.26
N TYR A 276 35.30 -5.48 7.22
CA TYR A 276 34.07 -6.21 6.87
C TYR A 276 33.66 -7.28 7.91
N LEU A 277 34.62 -7.87 8.62
CA LEU A 277 34.35 -8.87 9.67
C LEU A 277 34.36 -8.30 11.09
N VAL A 278 34.83 -7.06 11.27
CA VAL A 278 35.10 -6.47 12.58
C VAL A 278 33.84 -5.96 13.30
N ASP A 279 32.63 -6.26 12.79
CA ASP A 279 31.41 -5.94 13.54
C ASP A 279 30.41 -7.08 13.80
N VAL A 280 30.96 -8.23 14.22
CA VAL A 280 30.19 -9.36 14.77
C VAL A 280 29.06 -8.93 15.73
N PRO A 281 29.28 -8.02 16.70
CA PRO A 281 28.20 -7.57 17.58
C PRO A 281 27.03 -6.92 16.84
N HIS A 282 27.31 -6.13 15.80
CA HIS A 282 26.28 -5.43 15.03
C HIS A 282 25.55 -6.39 14.09
N ALA A 283 26.25 -7.30 13.43
CA ALA A 283 25.62 -8.32 12.60
C ALA A 283 24.69 -9.24 13.42
N LEU A 284 25.13 -9.66 14.61
CA LEU A 284 24.29 -10.40 15.57
C LEU A 284 23.14 -9.55 16.10
N GLY A 285 23.37 -8.28 16.40
CA GLY A 285 22.36 -7.33 16.86
C GLY A 285 21.25 -7.13 15.82
N LEU A 286 21.61 -6.97 14.55
CA LEU A 286 20.67 -6.86 13.44
C LEU A 286 19.91 -8.16 13.22
N ALA A 287 20.61 -9.31 13.18
CA ALA A 287 19.95 -10.62 13.09
C ALA A 287 18.96 -10.86 14.25
N ALA A 288 19.31 -10.45 15.47
CA ALA A 288 18.43 -10.51 16.63
C ALA A 288 17.22 -9.57 16.50
N ALA A 289 17.42 -8.34 16.01
CA ALA A 289 16.34 -7.38 15.77
C ALA A 289 15.35 -7.89 14.70
N LEU A 290 15.86 -8.47 13.61
CA LEU A 290 15.05 -9.09 12.56
C LEU A 290 14.30 -10.32 13.06
N THR A 291 14.96 -11.16 13.88
CA THR A 291 14.32 -12.31 14.52
C THR A 291 13.21 -11.88 15.47
N LEU A 292 13.44 -10.83 16.26
CA LEU A 292 12.42 -10.23 17.12
C LEU A 292 11.24 -9.70 16.29
N LEU A 293 11.50 -9.00 15.18
CA LEU A 293 10.45 -8.52 14.27
C LEU A 293 9.60 -9.67 13.74
N VAL A 294 10.23 -10.73 13.21
CA VAL A 294 9.52 -11.93 12.72
C VAL A 294 8.65 -12.54 13.83
N GLN A 295 9.20 -12.66 15.05
CA GLN A 295 8.47 -13.19 16.20
C GLN A 295 7.27 -12.31 16.60
N LEU A 296 7.43 -10.99 16.57
CA LEU A 296 6.35 -10.04 16.86
C LEU A 296 5.23 -10.11 15.81
N VAL A 297 5.58 -10.22 14.52
CA VAL A 297 4.61 -10.36 13.42
C VAL A 297 3.88 -11.69 13.52
N ARG A 298 4.60 -12.80 13.80
CA ARG A 298 4.00 -14.11 14.09
C ARG A 298 2.98 -14.02 15.22
N ASN A 299 3.37 -13.43 16.35
CA ASN A 299 2.46 -13.26 17.49
C ASN A 299 1.24 -12.39 17.13
N ALA A 300 1.40 -11.39 16.26
CA ALA A 300 0.29 -10.58 15.77
C ALA A 300 -0.68 -11.38 14.89
N VAL A 301 -0.20 -12.33 14.07
CA VAL A 301 -1.05 -13.27 13.32
C VAL A 301 -1.88 -14.11 14.28
N LEU A 302 -1.22 -14.73 15.27
CA LEU A 302 -1.87 -15.61 16.25
C LEU A 302 -2.92 -14.86 17.07
N ARG A 303 -2.59 -13.66 17.58
CA ARG A 303 -3.56 -12.80 18.30
C ARG A 303 -4.77 -12.43 17.45
N ALA A 304 -4.54 -12.05 16.19
CA ALA A 304 -5.63 -11.61 15.31
C ALA A 304 -6.63 -12.73 15.04
N ARG A 305 -6.16 -13.97 14.93
CA ARG A 305 -6.98 -15.18 14.76
C ARG A 305 -7.93 -15.38 15.94
N GLU A 306 -7.42 -15.33 17.17
CA GLU A 306 -8.24 -15.49 18.38
C GLU A 306 -9.36 -14.46 18.43
N LEU A 307 -9.04 -13.20 18.13
CA LEU A 307 -10.03 -12.11 18.13
C LEU A 307 -11.10 -12.28 17.03
N HIS A 308 -10.77 -12.88 15.88
CA HIS A 308 -11.77 -13.18 14.84
C HIS A 308 -12.66 -14.35 15.25
N ALA A 309 -12.10 -15.37 15.90
CA ALA A 309 -12.87 -16.48 16.43
C ALA A 309 -13.84 -16.01 17.53
N ASP A 310 -13.38 -15.16 18.45
CA ASP A 310 -14.22 -14.53 19.49
C ASP A 310 -15.44 -13.81 18.90
N ALA A 311 -15.21 -12.97 17.88
CA ALA A 311 -16.28 -12.18 17.28
C ALA A 311 -17.26 -13.05 16.49
N LEU A 312 -16.80 -14.13 15.85
CA LEU A 312 -17.69 -15.06 15.16
C LEU A 312 -18.51 -15.87 16.16
N ALA A 313 -17.88 -16.38 17.23
CA ALA A 313 -18.56 -17.11 18.29
C ALA A 313 -19.64 -16.24 18.94
N ALA A 314 -19.33 -14.98 19.26
CA ALA A 314 -20.29 -14.04 19.82
C ALA A 314 -21.44 -13.70 18.86
N ALA A 315 -21.19 -13.67 17.54
CA ALA A 315 -22.25 -13.46 16.54
C ALA A 315 -23.23 -14.65 16.44
N HIS A 316 -22.81 -15.85 16.87
CA HIS A 316 -23.65 -17.04 16.91
C HIS A 316 -24.23 -17.34 18.29
N GLY A 317 -23.83 -16.61 19.34
CA GLY A 317 -24.39 -16.74 20.69
C GLY A 317 -25.73 -16.01 20.83
N VAL A 318 -26.53 -16.41 21.83
CA VAL A 318 -27.68 -15.61 22.29
C VAL A 318 -27.17 -14.27 22.86
N ALA A 319 -28.00 -13.23 23.02
CA ALA A 319 -27.58 -11.94 23.59
C ALA A 319 -26.84 -12.08 24.94
N GLU A 320 -27.15 -13.13 25.70
CA GLU A 320 -26.48 -13.51 26.95
C GLU A 320 -25.09 -14.14 26.73
N GLY A 321 -24.83 -14.73 25.56
CA GLY A 321 -23.55 -15.33 25.18
C GLY A 321 -22.38 -14.34 25.19
N ALA A 322 -22.61 -13.09 24.78
CA ALA A 322 -21.58 -12.04 24.90
C ALA A 322 -21.25 -11.72 26.37
N ALA A 323 -22.23 -11.82 27.26
CA ALA A 323 -22.02 -11.68 28.70
C ALA A 323 -21.34 -12.92 29.30
N ALA A 324 -21.63 -14.13 28.80
CA ALA A 324 -20.93 -15.36 29.17
C ALA A 324 -19.44 -15.31 28.79
N VAL A 325 -19.09 -14.87 27.57
CA VAL A 325 -17.69 -14.62 27.18
C VAL A 325 -17.05 -13.62 28.16
N GLN A 326 -17.74 -12.52 28.47
CA GLN A 326 -17.20 -11.51 29.38
C GLN A 326 -16.98 -12.04 30.80
N ARG A 327 -17.86 -12.90 31.31
CA ARG A 327 -17.71 -13.58 32.62
C ARG A 327 -16.51 -14.53 32.60
N ALA A 328 -16.38 -15.35 31.56
CA ALA A 328 -15.24 -16.26 31.39
C ALA A 328 -13.90 -15.53 31.20
N LEU A 329 -13.93 -14.29 30.70
CA LEU A 329 -12.75 -13.43 30.51
C LEU A 329 -12.38 -12.59 31.73
N LEU A 330 -13.13 -12.66 32.84
CA LEU A 330 -12.78 -11.90 34.04
C LEU A 330 -11.38 -12.35 34.51
N PRO A 331 -10.44 -11.41 34.67
CA PRO A 331 -9.09 -11.76 35.09
C PRO A 331 -9.17 -12.43 36.47
N ALA A 332 -8.48 -13.56 36.61
CA ALA A 332 -8.23 -14.12 37.93
C ALA A 332 -7.65 -13.01 38.84
N PRO A 333 -8.09 -12.89 40.10
CA PRO A 333 -7.66 -11.83 40.99
C PRO A 333 -6.14 -11.76 41.00
N ALA A 334 -5.61 -10.57 40.73
CA ALA A 334 -4.17 -10.37 40.63
C ALA A 334 -3.54 -10.77 41.97
N ALA A 335 -2.65 -11.77 41.96
CA ALA A 335 -1.96 -12.21 43.16
C ALA A 335 -1.31 -10.99 43.86
N PRO A 336 -1.72 -10.67 45.11
CA PRO A 336 -1.15 -9.54 45.84
C PRO A 336 0.36 -9.78 46.05
N GLY A 337 1.19 -8.77 45.78
CA GLY A 337 2.64 -8.83 46.07
C GLY A 337 3.62 -8.64 44.90
N ARG A 338 3.18 -8.41 43.65
CA ARG A 338 4.13 -8.12 42.54
C ARG A 338 4.50 -6.63 42.50
N GLY A 339 5.80 -6.33 42.58
CA GLY A 339 6.35 -4.96 42.44
C GLY A 339 5.97 -4.27 41.11
N PRO A 340 6.00 -2.93 41.05
CA PRO A 340 5.50 -2.14 39.91
C PRO A 340 6.24 -2.43 38.60
N VAL A 341 7.57 -2.65 38.66
CA VAL A 341 8.39 -2.98 37.48
C VAL A 341 7.99 -4.35 36.91
N ARG A 342 7.83 -5.37 37.75
CA ARG A 342 7.40 -6.72 37.31
C ARG A 342 5.97 -6.69 36.77
N ARG A 343 5.10 -5.83 37.29
CA ARG A 343 3.76 -5.56 36.74
C ARG A 343 3.83 -4.90 35.35
N ALA A 344 4.68 -3.88 35.17
CA ALA A 344 4.88 -3.23 33.89
C ALA A 344 5.46 -4.20 32.84
N LEU A 345 6.51 -4.95 33.20
CA LEU A 345 7.14 -5.96 32.34
C LEU A 345 6.18 -7.09 31.99
N SER A 346 5.45 -7.65 32.96
CA SER A 346 4.44 -8.67 32.67
C SER A 346 3.30 -8.13 31.81
N GLY A 347 2.93 -6.86 31.97
CA GLY A 347 2.01 -6.16 31.08
C GLY A 347 2.54 -6.06 29.64
N LEU A 348 3.81 -5.71 29.47
CA LEU A 348 4.46 -5.66 28.17
C LEU A 348 4.56 -7.05 27.53
N VAL A 349 5.05 -8.06 28.27
CA VAL A 349 5.15 -9.45 27.80
C VAL A 349 3.79 -9.99 27.42
N ARG A 350 2.72 -9.72 28.19
CA ARG A 350 1.35 -10.07 27.80
C ARG A 350 0.88 -9.37 26.53
N ARG A 351 1.25 -8.10 26.32
CA ARG A 351 0.91 -7.35 25.09
C ARG A 351 1.66 -7.86 23.86
N LEU A 352 2.92 -8.29 24.03
CA LEU A 352 3.76 -8.82 22.96
C LEU A 352 3.54 -10.32 22.71
N GLY A 353 2.98 -11.04 23.68
CA GLY A 353 2.67 -12.46 23.62
C GLY A 353 1.61 -12.81 22.56
N TYR A 354 1.48 -14.10 22.25
CA TYR A 354 0.60 -14.57 21.19
C TYR A 354 -0.89 -14.62 21.57
N TRP A 355 -1.22 -14.54 22.86
CA TRP A 355 -2.61 -14.47 23.34
C TRP A 355 -3.08 -13.01 23.48
N PRO A 356 -4.27 -12.65 22.98
CA PRO A 356 -4.84 -11.33 23.24
C PRO A 356 -5.19 -11.17 24.73
N THR A 357 -5.04 -9.96 25.25
CA THR A 357 -5.44 -9.68 26.64
C THR A 357 -6.98 -9.72 26.77
N PRO A 358 -7.53 -10.09 27.94
CA PRO A 358 -8.98 -10.10 28.15
C PRO A 358 -9.66 -8.77 27.85
N GLU A 359 -9.00 -7.65 28.13
CA GLU A 359 -9.50 -6.30 27.82
C GLU A 359 -9.55 -6.03 26.31
N THR A 360 -8.67 -6.66 25.54
CA THR A 360 -8.66 -6.57 24.08
C THR A 360 -9.78 -7.42 23.49
N ARG A 361 -9.94 -8.67 23.97
CA ARG A 361 -11.05 -9.55 23.60
C ARG A 361 -12.40 -8.87 23.90
N ARG A 362 -12.60 -8.36 25.12
CA ARG A 362 -13.80 -7.61 25.51
C ARG A 362 -14.05 -6.40 24.61
N ARG A 363 -13.02 -5.61 24.29
CA ARG A 363 -13.16 -4.45 23.38
C ARG A 363 -13.60 -4.86 21.99
N VAL A 364 -13.08 -5.96 21.44
CA VAL A 364 -13.49 -6.49 20.14
C VAL A 364 -14.92 -7.00 20.16
N LEU A 365 -15.36 -7.63 21.25
CA LEU A 365 -16.75 -8.06 21.40
C LEU A 365 -17.72 -6.87 21.44
N LEU A 366 -17.31 -5.76 22.09
CA LEU A 366 -18.09 -4.52 22.15
C LEU A 366 -18.05 -3.72 20.83
N ASP A 367 -16.93 -3.76 20.12
CA ASP A 367 -16.76 -3.12 18.80
C ASP A 367 -16.05 -4.08 17.82
N PRO A 368 -16.81 -4.97 17.14
CA PRO A 368 -16.24 -5.90 16.16
C PRO A 368 -15.53 -5.20 14.98
N THR A 369 -15.79 -3.91 14.77
CA THR A 369 -15.13 -3.17 13.69
C THR A 369 -13.62 -3.04 13.94
N LEU A 370 -13.15 -3.17 15.19
CA LEU A 370 -11.74 -3.17 15.56
C LEU A 370 -10.93 -4.28 14.86
N LEU A 371 -11.53 -5.42 14.52
CA LEU A 371 -10.87 -6.52 13.81
C LEU A 371 -10.42 -6.15 12.40
N THR A 372 -11.17 -5.24 11.78
CA THR A 372 -10.94 -4.81 10.41
C THR A 372 -10.08 -3.55 10.33
N ARG A 373 -9.93 -2.80 11.44
CA ARG A 373 -9.14 -1.57 11.44
C ARG A 373 -7.65 -1.92 11.40
N PRO A 374 -6.89 -1.43 10.41
CA PRO A 374 -5.43 -1.53 10.45
C PRO A 374 -4.91 -0.74 11.65
N THR A 375 -3.91 -1.30 12.32
CA THR A 375 -3.20 -0.59 13.39
C THR A 375 -2.00 0.17 12.84
N VAL A 376 -1.58 1.23 13.52
CA VAL A 376 -0.33 1.94 13.20
C VAL A 376 0.86 0.98 13.29
N GLY A 377 0.85 0.05 14.24
CA GLY A 377 1.88 -0.98 14.39
C GLY A 377 1.98 -1.94 13.20
N GLU A 378 0.85 -2.29 12.56
CA GLU A 378 0.89 -3.06 11.31
C GLU A 378 1.56 -2.29 10.17
N MET A 379 1.27 -0.99 10.05
CA MET A 379 1.89 -0.15 9.03
C MET A 379 3.38 0.05 9.32
N LEU A 380 3.74 0.28 10.59
CA LEU A 380 5.13 0.34 11.05
C LEU A 380 5.88 -0.94 10.71
N GLY A 381 5.34 -2.11 11.04
CA GLY A 381 5.95 -3.39 10.71
C GLY A 381 6.11 -3.59 9.20
N ALA A 382 5.09 -3.26 8.41
CA ALA A 382 5.17 -3.31 6.94
C ALA A 382 6.25 -2.38 6.38
N GLY A 383 6.37 -1.18 6.95
CA GLY A 383 7.44 -0.25 6.65
C GLY A 383 8.81 -0.84 6.96
N VAL A 384 9.04 -1.33 8.19
CA VAL A 384 10.34 -1.89 8.61
C VAL A 384 10.76 -3.03 7.69
N VAL A 385 9.84 -3.96 7.39
CA VAL A 385 10.12 -5.07 6.47
C VAL A 385 10.52 -4.56 5.08
N ALA A 386 9.81 -3.58 4.54
CA ALA A 386 10.13 -2.99 3.24
C ALA A 386 11.46 -2.22 3.24
N GLY A 387 11.79 -1.53 4.34
CA GLY A 387 13.05 -0.82 4.52
C GLY A 387 14.25 -1.77 4.61
N VAL A 388 14.12 -2.84 5.41
CA VAL A 388 15.15 -3.89 5.49
C VAL A 388 15.31 -4.60 4.15
N LEU A 389 14.20 -4.96 3.51
CA LEU A 389 14.23 -5.59 2.18
C LEU A 389 14.89 -4.66 1.16
N THR A 390 14.59 -3.36 1.20
CA THR A 390 15.25 -2.36 0.36
C THR A 390 16.76 -2.40 0.56
N ALA A 391 17.21 -2.22 1.80
CA ALA A 391 18.63 -2.08 2.10
C ALA A 391 19.41 -3.38 1.78
N GLY A 392 18.83 -4.55 2.04
CA GLY A 392 19.48 -5.83 1.72
C GLY A 392 19.36 -6.27 0.25
N ALA A 393 18.27 -5.93 -0.44
CA ALA A 393 18.06 -6.33 -1.83
C ALA A 393 18.77 -5.41 -2.81
N ASP A 394 19.11 -4.20 -2.41
CA ASP A 394 19.69 -3.23 -3.31
C ASP A 394 21.00 -3.68 -3.98
N PRO A 395 22.02 -4.19 -3.24
CA PRO A 395 23.25 -4.67 -3.86
C PRO A 395 23.00 -5.88 -4.78
N VAL A 396 22.09 -6.78 -4.37
CA VAL A 396 21.77 -8.01 -5.10
C VAL A 396 20.96 -7.73 -6.35
N LEU A 397 19.97 -6.86 -6.28
CA LEU A 397 19.10 -6.53 -7.40
C LEU A 397 19.82 -5.64 -8.40
N ASP A 398 20.57 -4.62 -7.96
CA ASP A 398 21.42 -3.82 -8.85
C ASP A 398 22.37 -4.74 -9.63
N THR A 399 23.00 -5.67 -8.93
CA THR A 399 23.83 -6.72 -9.51
C THR A 399 23.08 -7.64 -10.48
N LEU A 400 21.96 -8.24 -10.08
CA LEU A 400 21.19 -9.15 -10.94
C LEU A 400 20.69 -8.44 -12.20
N PHE A 401 20.31 -7.16 -12.08
CA PHE A 401 19.95 -6.34 -13.23
C PHE A 401 21.15 -6.10 -14.14
N ARG A 402 22.34 -5.77 -13.59
CA ARG A 402 23.59 -5.67 -14.37
C ARG A 402 23.93 -6.98 -15.08
N LEU A 403 23.73 -8.12 -14.42
CA LEU A 403 23.98 -9.46 -14.94
C LEU A 403 23.04 -9.86 -16.08
N LEU A 404 21.73 -9.72 -15.87
CA LEU A 404 20.71 -10.24 -16.79
C LEU A 404 20.54 -9.34 -18.02
N TRP A 405 20.77 -8.03 -17.90
CA TRP A 405 20.57 -7.09 -19.00
C TRP A 405 21.86 -6.49 -19.58
N GLY A 406 23.02 -6.76 -18.99
CA GLY A 406 24.35 -6.55 -19.57
C GLY A 406 24.76 -5.10 -19.91
N LYS A 407 23.88 -4.10 -19.73
CA LYS A 407 24.09 -2.72 -20.21
C LYS A 407 23.27 -1.66 -19.46
N LEU A 408 23.18 -1.68 -18.12
CA LEU A 408 22.26 -0.79 -17.41
C LEU A 408 22.89 0.15 -16.39
N ASN A 409 22.56 1.44 -16.52
CA ASN A 409 22.72 2.52 -15.56
C ASN A 409 22.13 2.14 -14.18
N THR A 410 22.85 2.46 -13.09
CA THR A 410 22.46 2.18 -11.69
C THR A 410 21.07 2.70 -11.35
N ARG A 411 20.67 3.82 -11.96
CA ARG A 411 19.34 4.40 -11.76
C ARG A 411 18.18 3.52 -12.23
N SER A 412 18.38 2.69 -13.26
CA SER A 412 17.34 1.79 -13.74
C SER A 412 17.09 0.62 -12.78
N GLY A 413 18.16 0.09 -12.17
CA GLY A 413 18.08 -0.86 -11.07
C GLY A 413 17.33 -0.25 -9.89
N ASP A 414 17.71 0.96 -9.46
CA ASP A 414 17.02 1.70 -8.39
C ASP A 414 15.53 1.89 -8.66
N LEU A 415 15.16 2.24 -9.90
CA LEU A 415 13.76 2.37 -10.28
C LEU A 415 13.01 1.04 -10.23
N ALA A 416 13.64 -0.07 -10.66
CA ALA A 416 13.01 -1.39 -10.63
C ALA A 416 12.79 -1.86 -9.18
N VAL A 417 13.81 -1.76 -8.33
CA VAL A 417 13.72 -2.05 -6.89
C VAL A 417 12.65 -1.16 -6.24
N GLY A 418 12.73 0.14 -6.51
CA GLY A 418 11.76 1.12 -6.06
C GLY A 418 10.34 0.78 -6.51
N CYS A 419 10.12 0.39 -7.76
CA CYS A 419 8.78 0.01 -8.23
C CYS A 419 8.26 -1.23 -7.52
N ALA A 420 9.08 -2.27 -7.34
CA ALA A 420 8.67 -3.50 -6.66
C ALA A 420 8.28 -3.24 -5.19
N ILE A 421 9.11 -2.48 -4.47
CA ILE A 421 8.89 -2.15 -3.06
C ILE A 421 7.74 -1.15 -2.91
N GLY A 422 7.69 -0.14 -3.78
CA GLY A 422 6.62 0.84 -3.87
C GLY A 422 5.26 0.19 -4.14
N ALA A 423 5.22 -0.86 -4.97
CA ALA A 423 4.01 -1.65 -5.22
C ALA A 423 3.53 -2.36 -3.94
N GLY A 424 4.44 -3.02 -3.21
CA GLY A 424 4.11 -3.66 -1.94
C GLY A 424 3.57 -2.66 -0.90
N LEU A 425 4.30 -1.56 -0.67
CA LEU A 425 3.92 -0.51 0.28
C LEU A 425 2.57 0.12 -0.07
N THR A 426 2.38 0.49 -1.33
CA THR A 426 1.14 1.10 -1.81
C THR A 426 -0.03 0.14 -1.70
N GLY A 427 0.17 -1.14 -2.05
CA GLY A 427 -0.88 -2.16 -1.95
C GLY A 427 -1.33 -2.39 -0.50
N VAL A 428 -0.38 -2.48 0.44
CA VAL A 428 -0.66 -2.59 1.88
C VAL A 428 -1.42 -1.36 2.39
N LEU A 429 -0.98 -0.16 2.03
CA LEU A 429 -1.64 1.09 2.40
C LEU A 429 -3.07 1.15 1.85
N ALA A 430 -3.27 0.81 0.57
CA ALA A 430 -4.58 0.77 -0.08
C ALA A 430 -5.55 -0.18 0.62
N ALA A 431 -5.11 -1.41 0.92
CA ALA A 431 -5.91 -2.39 1.64
C ALA A 431 -6.22 -1.94 3.08
N ALA A 432 -5.26 -1.34 3.77
CA ALA A 432 -5.44 -0.80 5.13
C ALA A 432 -6.49 0.32 5.14
N VAL A 433 -6.33 1.32 4.28
CA VAL A 433 -7.25 2.46 4.18
C VAL A 433 -8.66 2.00 3.80
N TRP A 434 -8.80 1.10 2.83
CA TRP A 434 -10.11 0.56 2.44
C TRP A 434 -10.82 -0.08 3.63
N ARG A 435 -10.14 -0.95 4.40
CA ARG A 435 -10.71 -1.59 5.59
C ARG A 435 -11.06 -0.57 6.67
N ALA A 436 -10.20 0.43 6.91
CA ALA A 436 -10.45 1.48 7.90
C ALA A 436 -11.72 2.31 7.58
N VAL A 437 -11.91 2.64 6.30
CA VAL A 437 -13.11 3.36 5.84
C VAL A 437 -14.35 2.46 5.95
N ALA A 438 -14.27 1.21 5.50
CA ALA A 438 -15.38 0.26 5.60
C ALA A 438 -15.84 0.03 7.04
N ALA A 439 -14.89 -0.10 7.97
CA ALA A 439 -15.15 -0.19 9.41
C ALA A 439 -15.89 1.04 9.93
N SER A 440 -15.41 2.23 9.54
CA SER A 440 -15.97 3.51 9.98
C SER A 440 -17.39 3.75 9.47
N ASP A 441 -17.70 3.36 8.24
CA ASP A 441 -19.02 3.57 7.65
C ASP A 441 -20.07 2.59 8.21
N ARG A 442 -19.68 1.34 8.50
CA ARG A 442 -20.54 0.38 9.22
C ARG A 442 -20.93 0.87 10.61
N ALA A 443 -19.96 1.39 11.37
CA ALA A 443 -20.21 1.93 12.70
C ALA A 443 -21.23 3.10 12.69
N ARG A 444 -21.24 3.92 11.62
CA ARG A 444 -22.25 4.99 11.47
C ARG A 444 -23.64 4.46 11.10
N GLY A 445 -23.73 3.36 10.36
CA GLY A 445 -25.00 2.73 9.99
C GLY A 445 -25.70 2.10 11.19
N ALA A 446 -24.95 1.43 12.08
CA ALA A 446 -25.51 0.74 13.24
C ALA A 446 -26.18 1.69 14.25
N GLY A 447 -25.65 2.90 14.45
CA GLY A 447 -26.17 3.86 15.44
C GLY A 447 -27.43 4.64 15.04
N ARG A 448 -28.10 4.26 13.95
CA ARG A 448 -29.26 4.98 13.38
C ARG A 448 -30.59 4.23 13.52
N THR A 449 -30.67 3.23 14.39
CA THR A 449 -31.93 2.54 14.72
C THR A 449 -33.01 3.56 15.12
N PRO A 450 -34.16 3.64 14.39
CA PRO A 450 -35.15 4.72 14.49
C PRO A 450 -35.84 4.95 15.85
N GLY A 451 -35.52 4.20 16.91
CA GLY A 451 -36.15 4.32 18.24
C GLY A 451 -35.28 4.93 19.35
N SER A 452 -33.97 5.07 19.17
CA SER A 452 -33.04 5.42 20.27
C SER A 452 -32.64 6.91 20.32
N ALA A 453 -33.46 7.80 19.78
CA ALA A 453 -33.14 9.23 19.66
C ALA A 453 -33.03 9.97 21.01
N ARG A 454 -33.45 9.37 22.13
CA ARG A 454 -33.70 10.11 23.39
C ARG A 454 -32.53 10.20 24.38
N ALA A 455 -31.38 9.57 24.13
CA ALA A 455 -30.27 9.56 25.10
C ALA A 455 -28.86 9.71 24.49
N ARG A 456 -28.67 10.64 23.54
CA ARG A 456 -27.30 11.04 23.19
C ARG A 456 -26.74 11.94 24.27
N ALA A 457 -25.90 11.37 25.12
CA ALA A 457 -25.12 12.12 26.10
C ALA A 457 -24.36 13.28 25.41
N PRO A 458 -24.67 14.54 25.76
CA PRO A 458 -23.96 15.70 25.23
C PRO A 458 -22.57 15.73 25.87
N GLY A 459 -21.50 15.55 25.08
CA GLY A 459 -20.15 15.80 25.59
C GLY A 459 -19.01 15.09 24.85
N ARG A 460 -19.25 13.94 24.21
CA ARG A 460 -18.18 13.28 23.45
C ARG A 460 -18.20 13.76 22.01
N ALA A 461 -17.53 14.89 21.77
CA ALA A 461 -17.23 15.35 20.42
C ALA A 461 -16.59 14.19 19.65
N PRO A 462 -17.21 13.67 18.58
CA PRO A 462 -16.64 12.59 17.80
C PRO A 462 -15.42 13.15 17.08
N GLY A 463 -14.25 13.09 17.74
CA GLY A 463 -12.96 13.40 17.14
C GLY A 463 -12.89 12.64 15.83
N SER A 464 -12.75 13.37 14.73
CA SER A 464 -13.01 12.79 13.42
C SER A 464 -12.02 11.65 13.19
N PRO A 465 -12.46 10.39 13.05
CA PRO A 465 -11.55 9.26 12.77
C PRO A 465 -10.80 9.43 11.44
N ARG A 466 -11.10 10.51 10.70
CA ARG A 466 -10.49 10.89 9.43
C ARG A 466 -9.05 11.34 9.60
N ALA A 467 -8.76 12.24 10.54
CA ALA A 467 -7.42 12.79 10.70
C ALA A 467 -6.42 11.70 11.12
N ALA A 468 -6.83 10.84 12.07
CA ALA A 468 -6.02 9.72 12.51
C ALA A 468 -5.72 8.73 11.37
N VAL A 469 -6.71 8.33 10.55
CA VAL A 469 -6.45 7.43 9.41
C VAL A 469 -5.55 8.08 8.36
N VAL A 470 -5.77 9.37 8.06
CA VAL A 470 -5.03 10.10 7.02
C VAL A 470 -3.56 10.28 7.37
N TRP A 471 -3.22 10.46 8.65
CA TRP A 471 -1.84 10.71 9.07
C TRP A 471 -1.17 9.51 9.71
N ALA A 472 -1.86 8.78 10.60
CA ALA A 472 -1.21 7.74 11.40
C ALA A 472 -0.83 6.50 10.59
N LEU A 473 -1.63 6.12 9.58
CA LEU A 473 -1.29 4.99 8.71
C LEU A 473 -0.06 5.28 7.82
N PRO A 474 -0.01 6.37 7.04
CA PRO A 474 1.19 6.69 6.26
C PRO A 474 2.38 7.04 7.15
N ALA A 475 2.20 7.71 8.30
CA ALA A 475 3.31 7.98 9.22
C ALA A 475 3.89 6.68 9.80
N GLY A 476 3.05 5.72 10.18
CA GLY A 476 3.51 4.39 10.58
C GLY A 476 4.29 3.70 9.46
N LEU A 477 3.74 3.68 8.24
CA LEU A 477 4.36 3.03 7.09
C LEU A 477 5.72 3.65 6.73
N VAL A 478 5.77 4.98 6.62
CA VAL A 478 6.99 5.72 6.27
C VAL A 478 7.99 5.68 7.41
N GLY A 479 7.58 5.92 8.65
CA GLY A 479 8.47 5.82 9.81
C GLY A 479 9.08 4.43 9.96
N GLY A 480 8.29 3.39 9.69
CA GLY A 480 8.77 2.01 9.65
C GLY A 480 9.78 1.79 8.53
N TYR A 481 9.49 2.28 7.32
CA TYR A 481 10.38 2.18 6.18
C TYR A 481 11.73 2.84 6.45
N LEU A 482 11.71 4.07 6.95
CA LEU A 482 12.92 4.81 7.31
C LEU A 482 13.72 4.08 8.39
N ALA A 483 13.06 3.60 9.45
CA ALA A 483 13.71 2.81 10.49
C ALA A 483 14.34 1.52 9.94
N GLY A 484 13.60 0.77 9.11
CA GLY A 484 14.08 -0.46 8.50
C GLY A 484 15.24 -0.25 7.53
N ALA A 485 15.20 0.82 6.72
CA ALA A 485 16.28 1.15 5.79
C ALA A 485 17.55 1.63 6.51
N SER A 486 17.41 2.21 7.70
CA SER A 486 18.54 2.61 8.55
C SER A 486 19.14 1.47 9.36
N LEU A 487 18.45 0.34 9.55
CA LEU A 487 18.94 -0.77 10.37
C LEU A 487 20.27 -1.35 9.86
N PRO A 488 20.48 -1.58 8.55
CA PRO A 488 21.79 -2.02 8.05
C PRO A 488 22.86 -0.92 8.13
N LEU A 489 22.50 0.34 7.90
CA LEU A 489 23.44 1.47 7.99
C LEU A 489 23.99 1.69 9.42
N LEU A 490 23.17 1.43 10.43
CA LEU A 490 23.60 1.42 11.84
C LEU A 490 24.57 0.28 12.15
N ALA A 491 24.49 -0.80 11.39
CA ALA A 491 25.24 -2.02 11.65
C ALA A 491 26.57 -2.07 10.91
N ASP A 492 26.70 -1.40 9.77
CA ASP A 492 27.84 -1.64 8.88
C ASP A 492 29.11 -0.89 9.22
N GLY A 493 29.11 0.21 10.02
CA GLY A 493 30.29 0.84 10.67
C GLY A 493 31.55 1.15 9.83
N THR A 494 31.57 0.73 8.58
CA THR A 494 32.73 0.54 7.73
C THR A 494 32.61 1.51 6.59
N VAL A 495 33.70 2.23 6.39
CA VAL A 495 33.85 3.20 5.31
C VAL A 495 34.15 2.38 4.06
N LEU A 496 33.12 1.88 3.36
CA LEU A 496 33.32 1.42 1.99
C LEU A 496 33.27 2.67 1.09
N PRO A 497 34.32 2.99 0.32
CA PRO A 497 34.35 4.19 -0.53
C PRO A 497 33.34 4.21 -1.70
N ALA A 498 32.41 3.26 -1.80
CA ALA A 498 31.80 2.92 -3.09
C ALA A 498 30.27 3.09 -3.19
N THR A 499 29.53 3.34 -2.10
CA THR A 499 28.09 3.65 -2.24
C THR A 499 27.74 4.97 -1.58
N GLY A 500 27.11 5.84 -2.35
CA GLY A 500 26.85 7.22 -1.95
C GLY A 500 26.01 7.40 -0.68
N LEU A 501 25.30 6.36 -0.25
CA LEU A 501 24.45 6.36 0.93
C LEU A 501 25.25 6.40 2.25
N GLU A 502 26.44 5.81 2.31
CA GLU A 502 27.26 5.80 3.54
C GLU A 502 27.79 7.19 3.88
N THR A 503 28.20 7.98 2.89
CA THR A 503 28.65 9.37 3.11
C THR A 503 27.54 10.29 3.63
N GLN A 504 26.27 9.97 3.36
CA GLN A 504 25.13 10.78 3.81
C GLN A 504 24.62 10.39 5.20
N GLY A 505 24.97 9.20 5.71
CA GLY A 505 24.55 8.70 7.02
C GLY A 505 23.04 8.89 7.27
N PHE A 506 22.67 9.55 8.36
CA PHE A 506 21.27 9.88 8.68
C PHE A 506 20.75 11.18 8.04
N ALA A 507 21.59 11.95 7.34
CA ALA A 507 21.24 13.26 6.82
C ALA A 507 20.19 13.21 5.69
N TRP A 508 20.00 12.07 5.03
CA TRP A 508 18.94 11.88 4.03
C TRP A 508 17.54 11.78 4.66
N LEU A 509 17.42 11.33 5.92
CA LEU A 509 16.14 11.18 6.62
C LEU A 509 15.33 12.48 6.68
N PRO A 510 15.88 13.61 7.19
CA PRO A 510 15.14 14.87 7.23
C PRO A 510 14.88 15.48 5.85
N ARG A 511 15.64 15.09 4.81
CA ARG A 511 15.49 15.62 3.45
C ARG A 511 14.43 14.86 2.64
N ALA A 512 14.56 13.55 2.55
CA ALA A 512 13.72 12.70 1.70
C ALA A 512 12.49 12.15 2.45
N GLY A 513 12.58 11.98 3.77
CA GLY A 513 11.49 11.47 4.61
C GLY A 513 10.20 12.29 4.53
N PRO A 514 10.24 13.64 4.64
CA PRO A 514 9.04 14.48 4.50
C PRO A 514 8.37 14.37 3.13
N ALA A 515 9.15 14.29 2.05
CA ALA A 515 8.62 14.10 0.69
C ALA A 515 7.88 12.76 0.55
N LEU A 516 8.47 11.69 1.10
CA LEU A 516 7.84 10.36 1.13
C LEU A 516 6.54 10.37 1.95
N LEU A 517 6.56 11.00 3.14
CA LEU A 517 5.38 11.12 4.00
C LEU A 517 4.27 11.94 3.34
N ALA A 518 4.61 13.06 2.70
CA ALA A 518 3.66 13.89 1.96
C ALA A 518 3.02 13.11 0.81
N GLY A 519 3.82 12.35 0.04
CA GLY A 519 3.33 11.45 -1.00
C GLY A 519 2.37 10.40 -0.44
N ALA A 520 2.76 9.67 0.61
CA ALA A 520 1.92 8.66 1.25
C ALA A 520 0.62 9.22 1.85
N ALA A 521 0.66 10.44 2.40
CA ALA A 521 -0.52 11.16 2.87
C ALA A 521 -1.46 11.53 1.71
N CYS A 522 -0.94 12.02 0.58
CA CYS A 522 -1.73 12.31 -0.61
C CYS A 522 -2.43 11.05 -1.16
N VAL A 523 -1.70 9.93 -1.26
CA VAL A 523 -2.27 8.63 -1.63
C VAL A 523 -3.37 8.21 -0.66
N THR A 524 -3.15 8.37 0.63
CA THR A 524 -4.14 8.05 1.67
C THR A 524 -5.40 8.90 1.54
N VAL A 525 -5.28 10.21 1.29
CA VAL A 525 -6.43 11.11 1.06
C VAL A 525 -7.23 10.67 -0.16
N TRP A 526 -6.55 10.35 -1.26
CA TRP A 526 -7.18 9.83 -2.47
C TRP A 526 -7.92 8.50 -2.19
N LEU A 527 -7.25 7.53 -1.56
CA LEU A 527 -7.82 6.23 -1.17
C LEU A 527 -9.05 6.37 -0.27
N VAL A 528 -8.97 7.24 0.74
CA VAL A 528 -10.09 7.51 1.65
C VAL A 528 -11.29 8.06 0.90
N SER A 529 -11.07 8.94 -0.08
CA SER A 529 -12.16 9.49 -0.89
C SER A 529 -12.75 8.45 -1.83
N VAL A 530 -11.93 7.63 -2.48
CA VAL A 530 -12.37 6.55 -3.38
C VAL A 530 -13.16 5.50 -2.62
N ALA A 531 -12.63 5.01 -1.49
CA ALA A 531 -13.30 4.02 -0.66
C ALA A 531 -14.68 4.51 -0.20
N ARG A 532 -14.81 5.75 0.30
CA ARG A 532 -16.12 6.30 0.70
C ARG A 532 -17.10 6.43 -0.45
N GLY A 533 -16.61 6.74 -1.65
CA GLY A 533 -17.44 6.86 -2.83
C GLY A 533 -17.93 5.52 -3.37
N LEU A 534 -17.13 4.46 -3.21
CA LEU A 534 -17.40 3.13 -3.78
C LEU A 534 -18.02 2.13 -2.80
N LEU A 535 -17.75 2.24 -1.49
CA LEU A 535 -18.25 1.29 -0.50
C LEU A 535 -19.77 1.10 -0.48
N PRO A 536 -20.61 2.14 -0.66
CA PRO A 536 -22.07 1.95 -0.77
C PRO A 536 -22.49 1.05 -1.94
N TYR A 537 -21.62 0.94 -2.94
CA TYR A 537 -21.87 0.26 -4.21
C TYR A 537 -21.10 -1.06 -4.35
N ALA A 538 -20.15 -1.32 -3.45
CA ALA A 538 -19.24 -2.44 -3.57
C ALA A 538 -19.94 -3.76 -3.23
N ARG A 539 -20.26 -4.56 -4.26
CA ARG A 539 -20.63 -5.97 -4.11
C ARG A 539 -19.37 -6.83 -4.19
N GLY A 540 -18.98 -7.45 -3.08
CA GLY A 540 -17.81 -8.33 -3.01
C GLY A 540 -16.45 -7.61 -2.99
N ARG A 541 -15.39 -8.33 -3.40
CA ARG A 541 -13.98 -7.89 -3.30
C ARG A 541 -13.44 -7.19 -4.55
N GLY A 542 -14.15 -7.26 -5.68
CA GLY A 542 -13.72 -6.69 -6.96
C GLY A 542 -13.30 -5.21 -6.88
N PRO A 543 -14.13 -4.31 -6.29
CA PRO A 543 -13.77 -2.91 -6.15
C PRO A 543 -12.52 -2.67 -5.30
N LEU A 544 -12.30 -3.46 -4.25
CA LEU A 544 -11.08 -3.40 -3.45
C LEU A 544 -9.86 -3.76 -4.31
N TYR A 545 -9.90 -4.87 -5.04
CA TYR A 545 -8.78 -5.29 -5.88
C TYR A 545 -8.49 -4.29 -7.00
N ALA A 546 -9.52 -3.76 -7.66
CA ALA A 546 -9.37 -2.73 -8.68
C ALA A 546 -8.72 -1.45 -8.12
N VAL A 547 -9.14 -1.00 -6.93
CA VAL A 547 -8.54 0.17 -6.27
C VAL A 547 -7.10 -0.10 -5.82
N VAL A 548 -6.80 -1.28 -5.27
CA VAL A 548 -5.43 -1.67 -4.91
C VAL A 548 -4.54 -1.70 -6.14
N ALA A 549 -4.95 -2.38 -7.22
CA ALA A 549 -4.19 -2.46 -8.47
C ALA A 549 -3.96 -1.06 -9.08
N THR A 550 -5.00 -0.23 -9.13
CA THR A 550 -4.90 1.17 -9.58
C THR A 550 -3.88 1.94 -8.75
N SER A 551 -3.92 1.78 -7.43
CA SER A 551 -2.98 2.45 -6.53
C SER A 551 -1.55 2.03 -6.83
N VAL A 552 -1.31 0.72 -6.94
CA VAL A 552 0.00 0.13 -7.23
C VAL A 552 0.58 0.69 -8.52
N VAL A 553 -0.17 0.58 -9.63
CA VAL A 553 0.29 1.05 -10.95
C VAL A 553 0.57 2.55 -10.94
N SER A 554 -0.20 3.33 -10.16
CA SER A 554 -0.09 4.79 -10.16
C SER A 554 0.99 5.35 -9.24
N PHE A 555 1.20 4.73 -8.07
CA PHE A 555 2.05 5.29 -7.02
C PHE A 555 3.34 4.52 -6.77
N ALA A 556 3.48 3.28 -7.28
CA ALA A 556 4.77 2.60 -7.27
C ALA A 556 5.85 3.36 -8.07
N PRO A 557 5.56 3.94 -9.27
CA PRO A 557 6.54 4.76 -9.98
C PRO A 557 6.99 5.99 -9.17
N TRP A 558 6.07 6.64 -8.45
CA TRP A 558 6.42 7.77 -7.59
C TRP A 558 7.42 7.36 -6.49
N PHE A 559 7.18 6.23 -5.82
CA PHE A 559 8.11 5.71 -4.84
C PHE A 559 9.45 5.34 -5.49
N ALA A 560 9.45 4.80 -6.71
CA ALA A 560 10.67 4.47 -7.45
C ALA A 560 11.52 5.69 -7.76
N VAL A 561 10.90 6.80 -8.19
CA VAL A 561 11.61 8.06 -8.42
C VAL A 561 12.18 8.60 -7.11
N TRP A 562 11.37 8.61 -6.05
CA TRP A 562 11.84 9.00 -4.72
C TRP A 562 13.02 8.14 -4.27
N TYR A 563 12.94 6.82 -4.51
CA TYR A 563 13.98 5.85 -4.18
C TYR A 563 15.28 6.15 -4.91
N SER A 564 15.23 6.38 -6.22
CA SER A 564 16.42 6.65 -7.03
C SER A 564 17.05 8.00 -6.66
N LEU A 565 16.25 9.07 -6.53
CA LEU A 565 16.75 10.40 -6.25
C LEU A 565 17.31 10.60 -4.84
N ARG A 566 16.99 9.71 -3.88
CA ARG A 566 17.59 9.80 -2.54
C ARG A 566 19.09 9.54 -2.54
N ARG A 567 19.63 8.92 -3.60
CA ARG A 567 21.06 8.60 -3.76
C ARG A 567 21.85 9.71 -4.42
N ASP A 568 21.19 10.59 -5.17
CA ASP A 568 21.89 11.69 -5.84
C ASP A 568 22.52 12.60 -4.77
N HIS A 569 23.86 12.69 -4.81
CA HIS A 569 24.66 13.45 -3.85
C HIS A 569 24.46 14.96 -3.93
N ALA A 570 23.96 15.45 -5.06
CA ALA A 570 23.56 16.83 -5.20
C ALA A 570 22.46 17.10 -4.16
N SER A 571 22.76 17.93 -3.16
CA SER A 571 21.89 18.29 -2.03
C SER A 571 20.51 18.84 -2.41
N ASP A 572 20.26 19.01 -3.71
CA ASP A 572 19.13 19.69 -4.30
C ASP A 572 18.20 18.78 -5.10
N ALA A 573 18.40 17.45 -5.13
CA ALA A 573 17.54 16.54 -5.91
C ALA A 573 16.04 16.65 -5.56
N PHE A 574 15.70 17.02 -4.32
CA PHE A 574 14.32 17.28 -3.90
C PHE A 574 13.97 18.77 -3.80
N ARG A 575 14.92 19.68 -4.03
CA ARG A 575 14.65 21.12 -4.10
C ARG A 575 14.14 21.47 -5.49
N PRO A 576 13.12 22.33 -5.60
CA PRO A 576 12.79 22.95 -6.88
C PRO A 576 14.02 23.72 -7.38
N ALA A 577 14.43 23.43 -8.62
CA ALA A 577 15.45 24.21 -9.31
C ALA A 577 14.73 25.34 -10.07
N ALA A 578 15.13 26.58 -9.83
CA ALA A 578 14.67 27.69 -10.66
C ALA A 578 15.11 27.46 -12.12
N GLY A 579 14.33 27.96 -13.08
CA GLY A 579 14.77 27.97 -14.47
C GLY A 579 15.98 28.88 -14.65
N ASP A 580 16.69 28.72 -15.76
CA ASP A 580 17.81 29.58 -16.10
C ASP A 580 17.34 31.00 -16.47
N ALA A 581 18.20 31.98 -16.24
CA ALA A 581 17.96 33.32 -16.77
C ALA A 581 18.22 33.30 -18.28
N PRO A 582 17.34 33.90 -19.10
CA PRO A 582 17.62 34.03 -20.53
C PRO A 582 18.82 34.97 -20.71
N ASP A 583 19.82 34.54 -21.50
CA ASP A 583 21.04 35.31 -21.72
C ASP A 583 20.76 36.63 -22.44
N ILE A 584 20.06 36.54 -23.57
CA ILE A 584 19.57 37.71 -24.30
C ILE A 584 18.26 38.19 -23.66
N GLY A 585 18.26 39.45 -23.21
CA GLY A 585 17.16 40.02 -22.44
C GLY A 585 17.35 39.89 -20.92
N SER A 586 18.51 39.44 -20.45
CA SER A 586 18.87 39.41 -19.03
C SER A 586 18.81 40.77 -18.32
N SER A 587 18.96 41.86 -19.07
CA SER A 587 18.76 43.24 -18.56
C SER A 587 17.28 43.58 -18.29
N ILE A 588 16.33 42.81 -18.80
CA ILE A 588 14.90 43.01 -18.63
C ILE A 588 14.44 42.23 -17.39
N GLY A 589 14.49 42.87 -16.21
CA GLY A 589 14.29 42.19 -14.93
C GLY A 589 13.00 41.36 -14.80
N TRP A 590 11.88 41.81 -15.37
CA TRP A 590 10.62 41.04 -15.35
C TRP A 590 10.67 39.80 -16.25
N TYR A 591 11.41 39.85 -17.36
CA TYR A 591 11.57 38.74 -18.30
C TYR A 591 12.47 37.65 -17.70
N VAL A 592 13.55 38.06 -17.00
CA VAL A 592 14.37 37.14 -16.19
C VAL A 592 13.55 36.47 -15.10
N ALA A 593 12.74 37.25 -14.37
CA ALA A 593 11.84 36.68 -13.36
C ALA A 593 10.88 35.67 -14.01
N LEU A 594 10.27 36.01 -15.14
CA LEU A 594 9.37 35.12 -15.86
C LEU A 594 10.08 33.81 -16.28
N GLY A 595 11.28 33.89 -16.87
CA GLY A 595 12.09 32.72 -17.25
C GLY A 595 12.40 31.82 -16.06
N ARG A 596 12.89 32.38 -14.95
CA ARG A 596 13.21 31.63 -13.73
C ARG A 596 11.99 30.94 -13.11
N TRP A 597 10.87 31.67 -12.99
CA TRP A 597 9.65 31.15 -12.37
C TRP A 597 8.96 30.10 -13.24
N THR A 598 8.85 30.34 -14.56
CA THR A 598 8.15 29.41 -15.47
C THR A 598 9.02 28.21 -15.85
N GLY A 599 10.33 28.40 -15.91
CA GLY A 599 11.33 27.36 -16.10
C GLY A 599 11.63 26.53 -14.86
N THR A 600 10.98 26.82 -13.72
CA THR A 600 11.17 26.05 -12.49
C THR A 600 10.89 24.57 -12.74
N THR A 601 11.89 23.73 -12.45
CA THR A 601 11.78 22.27 -12.53
C THR A 601 11.85 21.65 -11.15
N TRP A 602 11.23 20.48 -11.01
CA TRP A 602 11.40 19.67 -9.81
C TRP A 602 11.90 18.30 -10.27
N PRO A 603 13.16 17.92 -9.97
CA PRO A 603 13.76 16.70 -10.51
C PRO A 603 12.89 15.43 -10.33
N PRO A 604 12.18 15.21 -9.20
CA PRO A 604 11.27 14.09 -9.07
C PRO A 604 10.16 14.08 -10.12
N LEU A 605 9.60 15.23 -10.48
CA LEU A 605 8.59 15.28 -11.54
C LEU A 605 9.19 15.10 -12.93
N THR A 606 10.42 15.56 -13.15
CA THR A 606 11.13 15.36 -14.42
C THR A 606 11.42 13.87 -14.65
N VAL A 607 11.95 13.18 -13.64
CA VAL A 607 12.21 11.74 -13.71
C VAL A 607 10.90 10.94 -13.76
N GLN A 608 9.90 11.31 -12.94
CA GLN A 608 8.56 10.71 -12.99
C GLN A 608 7.92 10.89 -14.36
N GLY A 609 8.15 12.06 -14.98
CA GLY A 609 7.94 12.34 -16.38
C GLY A 609 8.33 11.15 -17.18
N ARG A 610 9.64 10.93 -17.27
CA ARG A 610 10.31 9.93 -18.11
C ARG A 610 9.82 8.48 -17.91
N LEU A 611 9.04 8.17 -16.87
CA LEU A 611 8.48 6.83 -16.65
C LEU A 611 7.17 6.59 -17.45
N PRO A 612 7.13 5.63 -18.39
CA PRO A 612 5.89 5.29 -19.12
C PRO A 612 4.76 4.85 -18.18
N LEU A 613 5.11 4.13 -17.11
CA LEU A 613 4.14 3.70 -16.09
C LEU A 613 3.47 4.87 -15.35
N ALA A 614 4.15 6.00 -15.19
CA ALA A 614 3.55 7.19 -14.57
C ALA A 614 2.41 7.75 -15.43
N LEU A 615 2.60 7.76 -16.76
CA LEU A 615 1.60 8.22 -17.71
C LEU A 615 0.38 7.29 -17.80
N VAL A 616 0.56 5.99 -17.61
CA VAL A 616 -0.57 5.04 -17.54
C VAL A 616 -1.27 5.14 -16.18
N GLY A 617 -0.49 5.28 -15.10
CA GLY A 617 -1.01 5.36 -13.74
C GLY A 617 -1.90 6.58 -13.50
N LEU A 618 -1.47 7.76 -13.94
CA LEU A 618 -2.20 9.02 -13.69
C LEU A 618 -3.67 8.99 -14.18
N PRO A 619 -4.00 8.58 -15.42
CA PRO A 619 -5.36 8.36 -15.87
C PRO A 619 -6.14 7.35 -15.03
N LEU A 620 -5.51 6.21 -14.66
CA LEU A 620 -6.17 5.16 -13.89
C LEU A 620 -6.67 5.67 -12.52
N THR A 621 -5.95 6.62 -11.89
CA THR A 621 -6.34 7.19 -10.59
C THR A 621 -7.72 7.87 -10.58
N TRP A 622 -8.23 8.31 -11.73
CA TRP A 622 -9.58 8.85 -11.83
C TRP A 622 -10.53 7.99 -12.68
N LEU A 623 -10.00 7.29 -13.69
CA LEU A 623 -10.82 6.49 -14.60
C LEU A 623 -11.41 5.26 -13.91
N VAL A 624 -10.61 4.50 -13.16
CA VAL A 624 -11.08 3.27 -12.51
C VAL A 624 -12.16 3.54 -11.45
N PRO A 625 -11.96 4.48 -10.49
CA PRO A 625 -12.99 4.79 -9.51
C PRO A 625 -14.29 5.29 -10.15
N LEU A 626 -14.17 6.06 -11.24
CA LEU A 626 -15.32 6.63 -11.92
C LEU A 626 -16.08 5.55 -12.70
N ALA A 627 -15.37 4.67 -13.42
CA ALA A 627 -15.96 3.52 -14.09
C ALA A 627 -16.72 2.62 -13.10
N LEU A 628 -16.10 2.29 -11.97
CA LEU A 628 -16.74 1.49 -10.92
C LEU A 628 -18.01 2.16 -10.37
N ALA A 629 -17.95 3.48 -10.11
CA ALA A 629 -19.11 4.23 -9.64
C ALA A 629 -20.26 4.27 -10.67
N LEU A 630 -19.93 4.45 -11.95
CA LEU A 630 -20.91 4.48 -13.04
C LEU A 630 -21.53 3.10 -13.31
N LEU A 631 -20.71 2.04 -13.32
CA LEU A 631 -21.16 0.65 -13.52
C LEU A 631 -22.06 0.20 -12.37
N ALA A 632 -21.69 0.52 -11.12
CA ALA A 632 -22.52 0.15 -9.99
C ALA A 632 -23.88 0.88 -9.98
N GLY A 633 -23.92 2.13 -10.46
CA GLY A 633 -25.18 2.84 -10.67
C GLY A 633 -26.13 2.16 -11.66
N ARG A 634 -25.61 1.41 -12.65
CA ARG A 634 -26.43 0.61 -13.58
C ARG A 634 -26.95 -0.67 -12.93
N ALA A 635 -26.09 -1.37 -12.19
CA ALA A 635 -26.46 -2.63 -11.52
C ALA A 635 -27.46 -2.45 -10.35
N TYR A 636 -27.71 -1.21 -9.94
CA TYR A 636 -28.71 -0.85 -8.94
C TYR A 636 -30.01 -0.30 -9.54
N ALA A 637 -30.15 -0.26 -10.87
CA ALA A 637 -31.45 0.04 -11.47
C ALA A 637 -32.43 -1.06 -11.01
N PRO A 638 -33.40 -0.74 -10.13
CA PRO A 638 -34.28 -1.76 -9.57
C PRO A 638 -35.00 -2.44 -10.73
N ALA A 639 -34.99 -3.78 -10.74
CA ALA A 639 -35.83 -4.57 -11.63
C ALA A 639 -37.22 -3.94 -11.65
N ALA A 640 -37.81 -3.78 -12.84
CA ALA A 640 -38.98 -2.94 -13.07
C ALA A 640 -40.14 -3.19 -12.08
N ASP A 641 -40.18 -4.38 -11.49
CA ASP A 641 -41.17 -4.89 -10.54
C ASP A 641 -41.08 -4.31 -9.10
N VAL A 642 -39.94 -3.76 -8.65
CA VAL A 642 -39.78 -3.26 -7.25
C VAL A 642 -40.24 -1.80 -7.06
N ARG A 643 -40.62 -1.12 -8.15
CA ARG A 643 -41.01 0.30 -8.16
C ARG A 643 -42.16 0.69 -7.21
N PRO A 644 -43.23 -0.11 -7.00
CA PRO A 644 -44.35 0.33 -6.16
C PRO A 644 -44.01 0.37 -4.66
N ARG A 645 -43.23 -0.60 -4.16
CA ARG A 645 -42.80 -0.63 -2.75
C ARG A 645 -41.81 0.49 -2.43
N LEU A 646 -40.88 0.76 -3.34
CA LEU A 646 -39.94 1.87 -3.18
C LEU A 646 -40.66 3.23 -3.21
N ARG A 647 -41.68 3.39 -4.07
CA ARG A 647 -42.54 4.59 -4.08
C ARG A 647 -43.24 4.81 -2.75
N ARG A 648 -43.78 3.77 -2.10
CA ARG A 648 -44.40 3.89 -0.76
C ARG A 648 -43.37 4.24 0.32
N ALA A 649 -42.17 3.65 0.28
CA ALA A 649 -41.11 3.96 1.24
C ALA A 649 -40.55 5.40 1.08
N LEU A 650 -40.47 5.89 -0.16
CA LEU A 650 -40.13 7.27 -0.50
C LEU A 650 -41.25 8.24 -0.06
N ALA A 651 -42.52 7.89 -0.30
CA ALA A 651 -43.67 8.68 0.15
C ALA A 651 -43.75 8.79 1.68
N ALA A 652 -43.29 7.77 2.41
CA ALA A 652 -43.21 7.80 3.86
C ALA A 652 -42.06 8.67 4.42
N GLY A 653 -41.27 9.33 3.57
CA GLY A 653 -40.12 10.14 3.99
C GLY A 653 -38.97 9.34 4.62
N ARG A 654 -38.99 8.00 4.52
CA ARG A 654 -38.04 7.10 5.21
C ARG A 654 -36.85 6.68 4.36
N ALA A 655 -36.93 6.81 3.03
CA ALA A 655 -35.83 6.45 2.15
C ALA A 655 -34.81 7.60 2.06
N HIS A 656 -33.69 7.44 2.77
CA HIS A 656 -32.49 8.25 2.57
C HIS A 656 -32.07 8.09 1.10
N ASP A 657 -32.08 9.18 0.33
CA ASP A 657 -31.77 9.22 -1.11
C ASP A 657 -30.45 8.47 -1.40
N PRO A 658 -30.51 7.20 -1.86
CA PRO A 658 -29.38 6.28 -1.74
C PRO A 658 -28.36 6.46 -2.86
N GLY A 659 -28.58 7.35 -3.82
CA GLY A 659 -27.70 7.52 -4.96
C GLY A 659 -27.42 9.00 -5.19
N VAL A 660 -26.33 9.49 -4.63
CA VAL A 660 -25.71 10.70 -5.17
C VAL A 660 -25.30 10.36 -6.60
N ASP A 661 -26.12 10.79 -7.56
CA ASP A 661 -25.80 10.64 -8.97
C ASP A 661 -24.45 11.33 -9.24
N VAL A 662 -23.47 10.52 -9.65
CA VAL A 662 -22.10 10.99 -9.95
C VAL A 662 -22.10 11.77 -11.25
N ARG A 663 -23.05 11.53 -12.15
CA ARG A 663 -23.14 12.11 -13.50
C ARG A 663 -23.17 13.64 -13.52
N PRO A 664 -24.06 14.35 -12.79
CA PRO A 664 -24.09 15.81 -12.81
C PRO A 664 -22.80 16.43 -12.27
N ARG A 665 -22.14 15.76 -11.32
CA ARG A 665 -20.87 16.23 -10.75
C ARG A 665 -19.72 16.05 -11.72
N LEU A 666 -19.69 14.90 -12.38
CA LEU A 666 -18.73 14.61 -13.43
C LEU A 666 -18.89 15.59 -14.60
N ARG A 667 -20.11 15.82 -15.08
CA ARG A 667 -20.39 16.81 -16.14
C ARG A 667 -19.85 18.19 -15.77
N ARG A 668 -20.08 18.65 -14.54
CA ARG A 668 -19.53 19.93 -14.05
C ARG A 668 -18.00 19.95 -14.00
N ALA A 669 -17.38 18.84 -13.57
CA ALA A 669 -15.92 18.72 -13.54
C ALA A 669 -15.32 18.75 -14.96
N LEU A 670 -15.93 18.06 -15.92
CA LEU A 670 -15.50 18.07 -17.32
C LEU A 670 -15.70 19.45 -17.96
N LEU A 671 -16.84 20.10 -17.73
CA LEU A 671 -17.07 21.47 -18.22
C LEU A 671 -16.07 22.47 -17.64
N ALA A 672 -15.74 22.36 -16.35
CA ALA A 672 -14.69 23.18 -15.75
C ALA A 672 -13.32 22.88 -16.38
N GLY A 673 -13.02 21.60 -16.65
CA GLY A 673 -11.81 21.18 -17.34
C GLY A 673 -11.66 21.80 -18.74
N LEU A 674 -12.73 21.75 -19.54
CA LEU A 674 -12.81 22.36 -20.88
C LEU A 674 -12.67 23.87 -20.82
N ALA A 675 -13.36 24.54 -19.88
CA ALA A 675 -13.26 25.98 -19.70
C ALA A 675 -11.82 26.40 -19.33
N GLY A 676 -11.17 25.64 -18.43
CA GLY A 676 -9.77 25.85 -18.10
C GLY A 676 -8.84 25.69 -19.31
N GLY A 677 -9.04 24.64 -20.12
CA GLY A 677 -8.26 24.42 -21.34
C GLY A 677 -8.48 25.50 -22.39
N GLY A 678 -9.73 25.92 -22.61
CA GLY A 678 -10.08 27.02 -23.51
C GLY A 678 -9.44 28.34 -23.10
N ALA A 679 -9.38 28.64 -21.80
CA ALA A 679 -8.70 29.82 -21.29
C ALA A 679 -7.17 29.79 -21.58
N VAL A 680 -6.54 28.62 -21.47
CA VAL A 680 -5.11 28.44 -21.79
C VAL A 680 -4.86 28.61 -23.28
N ILE A 681 -5.73 28.05 -24.14
CA ILE A 681 -5.66 28.24 -25.60
C ILE A 681 -5.72 29.74 -25.93
N ALA A 682 -6.74 30.44 -25.42
CA ALA A 682 -6.92 31.87 -25.68
C ALA A 682 -5.72 32.70 -25.20
N ALA A 683 -5.22 32.43 -23.99
CA ALA A 683 -4.04 33.11 -23.45
C ALA A 683 -2.77 32.80 -24.27
N GLY A 684 -2.56 31.55 -24.65
CA GLY A 684 -1.43 31.13 -25.48
C GLY A 684 -1.45 31.74 -26.88
N THR A 685 -2.63 31.91 -27.48
CA THR A 685 -2.79 32.62 -28.77
C THR A 685 -2.59 34.12 -28.65
N ALA A 686 -2.85 34.72 -27.49
CA ALA A 686 -2.62 36.15 -27.23
C ALA A 686 -1.15 36.46 -26.89
N LEU A 687 -0.44 35.49 -26.30
CA LEU A 687 0.94 35.64 -25.81
C LEU A 687 1.93 36.14 -26.89
N PRO A 688 1.89 35.68 -28.16
CA PRO A 688 2.72 36.22 -29.24
C PRO A 688 2.58 37.74 -29.44
N PHE A 689 1.34 38.24 -29.43
CA PHE A 689 1.08 39.66 -29.63
C PHE A 689 1.59 40.49 -28.45
N LEU A 690 1.36 40.01 -27.22
CA LEU A 690 1.88 40.65 -26.01
C LEU A 690 3.41 40.67 -26.00
N ALA A 691 4.05 39.55 -26.34
CA ALA A 691 5.50 39.45 -26.41
C ALA A 691 6.09 40.41 -27.44
N ARG A 692 5.47 40.51 -28.63
CA ARG A 692 5.88 41.44 -29.68
C ARG A 692 5.80 42.90 -29.25
N THR A 693 4.83 43.26 -28.40
CA THR A 693 4.72 44.62 -27.86
C THR A 693 5.67 44.91 -26.69
N ALA A 694 6.07 43.88 -25.95
CA ALA A 694 6.79 44.03 -24.69
C ALA A 694 8.30 43.78 -24.79
N LEU A 695 8.76 43.06 -25.81
CA LEU A 695 10.16 42.62 -25.95
C LEU A 695 10.81 43.18 -27.22
N PRO A 696 12.11 43.55 -27.17
CA PRO A 696 12.88 43.90 -28.35
C PRO A 696 12.97 42.73 -29.34
N SER A 697 13.04 43.04 -30.64
CA SER A 697 13.20 42.04 -31.71
C SER A 697 14.43 41.14 -31.52
N ALA A 698 15.52 41.69 -30.97
CA ALA A 698 16.73 40.93 -30.65
C ALA A 698 16.48 39.77 -29.65
N VAL A 699 15.58 39.96 -28.69
CA VAL A 699 15.18 38.91 -27.74
C VAL A 699 14.26 37.89 -28.44
N LEU A 700 13.27 38.38 -29.19
CA LEU A 700 12.27 37.55 -29.86
C LEU A 700 12.87 36.59 -30.90
N HIS A 701 13.89 37.06 -31.63
CA HIS A 701 14.54 36.30 -32.70
C HIS A 701 15.67 35.38 -32.22
N TYR A 702 16.01 35.41 -30.93
CA TYR A 702 17.05 34.55 -30.37
C TYR A 702 16.49 33.16 -30.05
N SER A 703 16.92 32.17 -30.83
CA SER A 703 16.48 30.77 -30.68
C SER A 703 17.14 30.03 -29.51
N GLY A 704 18.13 30.63 -28.82
CA GLY A 704 18.93 29.95 -27.82
C GLY A 704 20.08 29.13 -28.40
N THR A 705 20.96 28.65 -27.53
CA THR A 705 21.94 27.59 -27.84
C THR A 705 21.54 26.30 -27.10
N ARG A 706 22.34 25.22 -27.20
CA ARG A 706 22.11 24.05 -26.33
C ARG A 706 22.27 24.35 -24.84
N GLN A 707 22.97 25.42 -24.48
CA GLN A 707 23.28 25.79 -23.11
C GLN A 707 22.41 26.95 -22.60
N ASP A 708 21.81 27.74 -23.51
CA ASP A 708 21.16 29.00 -23.16
C ASP A 708 19.67 28.98 -23.56
N ALA A 709 18.80 29.38 -22.63
CA ALA A 709 17.36 29.44 -22.87
C ALA A 709 17.01 30.55 -23.86
N GLY A 710 16.49 30.16 -25.04
CA GLY A 710 15.98 31.10 -26.03
C GLY A 710 14.59 31.64 -25.67
N PHE A 711 14.12 32.65 -26.42
CA PHE A 711 12.73 33.11 -26.29
C PHE A 711 11.69 31.99 -26.53
N PRO A 712 11.88 31.03 -27.46
CA PRO A 712 10.98 29.88 -27.60
C PRO A 712 10.82 29.04 -26.32
N ASP A 713 11.90 28.86 -25.54
CA ASP A 713 11.86 28.11 -24.28
C ASP A 713 11.09 28.86 -23.20
N VAL A 714 11.34 30.17 -23.05
CA VAL A 714 10.61 31.02 -22.10
C VAL A 714 9.13 31.10 -22.48
N TYR A 715 8.81 31.22 -23.77
CA TYR A 715 7.45 31.20 -24.29
C TYR A 715 6.76 29.86 -23.96
N TRP A 716 7.43 28.74 -24.22
CA TRP A 716 6.90 27.41 -23.93
C TRP A 716 6.70 27.18 -22.43
N HIS A 717 7.67 27.54 -21.60
CA HIS A 717 7.57 27.45 -20.15
C HIS A 717 6.45 28.32 -19.59
N THR A 718 6.26 29.51 -20.16
CA THR A 718 5.13 30.39 -19.82
C THR A 718 3.80 29.74 -20.19
N TYR A 719 3.68 29.14 -21.37
CA TYR A 719 2.49 28.39 -21.78
C TYR A 719 2.16 27.25 -20.80
N VAL A 720 3.16 26.45 -20.43
CA VAL A 720 2.99 25.35 -19.47
C VAL A 720 2.61 25.87 -18.08
N ALA A 721 3.18 26.99 -17.64
CA ALA A 721 2.83 27.62 -16.37
C ALA A 721 1.36 28.11 -16.36
N LEU A 722 0.89 28.72 -17.46
CA LEU A 722 -0.52 29.10 -17.63
C LEU A 722 -1.43 27.88 -17.58
N ALA A 723 -1.04 26.77 -18.22
CA ALA A 723 -1.77 25.51 -18.16
C ALA A 723 -1.86 24.96 -16.72
N GLY A 724 -0.74 24.98 -15.99
CA GLY A 724 -0.71 24.60 -14.58
C GLY A 724 -1.59 25.47 -13.68
N LEU A 725 -1.60 26.79 -13.89
CA LEU A 725 -2.47 27.73 -13.16
C LEU A 725 -3.95 27.44 -13.45
N ALA A 726 -4.31 27.19 -14.70
CA ALA A 726 -5.66 26.81 -15.07
C ALA A 726 -6.09 25.49 -14.41
N GLN A 727 -5.22 24.48 -14.37
CA GLN A 727 -5.48 23.24 -13.64
C GLN A 727 -5.68 23.49 -12.14
N GLY A 728 -4.86 24.35 -11.53
CA GLY A 728 -5.04 24.79 -10.14
C GLY A 728 -6.41 25.43 -9.90
N ALA A 729 -6.84 26.37 -10.76
CA ALA A 729 -8.14 27.02 -10.66
C ALA A 729 -9.31 26.03 -10.80
N VAL A 730 -9.22 25.09 -11.76
CA VAL A 730 -10.20 24.01 -11.94
C VAL A 730 -10.26 23.12 -10.69
N ALA A 731 -9.11 22.72 -10.15
CA ALA A 731 -9.03 21.91 -8.94
C ALA A 731 -9.66 22.60 -7.71
N LEU A 732 -9.36 23.89 -7.52
CA LEU A 732 -9.93 24.73 -6.46
C LEU A 732 -11.46 24.76 -6.56
N TRP A 733 -12.00 25.05 -7.75
CA TRP A 733 -13.43 25.17 -7.99
C TRP A 733 -14.17 23.84 -7.76
N ILE A 734 -13.67 22.74 -8.35
CA ILE A 734 -14.27 21.41 -8.20
C ILE A 734 -14.27 20.99 -6.72
N SER A 735 -13.16 21.20 -6.02
CA SER A 735 -13.01 20.79 -4.62
C SER A 735 -13.91 21.61 -3.66
N ALA A 736 -14.07 22.91 -3.94
CA ALA A 736 -14.97 23.79 -3.18
C ALA A 736 -16.44 23.40 -3.31
N ARG A 737 -16.88 23.01 -4.52
CA ARG A 737 -18.29 22.70 -4.81
C ARG A 737 -18.65 21.23 -4.56
N GLY A 738 -17.71 20.29 -4.72
CA GLY A 738 -17.96 18.84 -4.58
C GLY A 738 -18.19 18.39 -3.14
N ARG A 739 -18.85 17.24 -2.93
CA ARG A 739 -19.02 16.61 -1.59
C ARG A 739 -18.57 15.14 -1.52
N GLY A 740 -18.39 14.46 -2.65
CA GLY A 740 -17.94 13.07 -2.73
C GLY A 740 -17.11 12.86 -3.99
N LEU A 741 -16.20 11.88 -3.95
CA LEU A 741 -15.21 11.59 -5.02
C LEU A 741 -14.39 12.82 -5.45
N ARG A 742 -14.10 13.76 -4.54
CA ARG A 742 -13.44 15.04 -4.91
C ARG A 742 -12.10 14.84 -5.61
N PRO A 743 -11.15 14.04 -5.09
CA PRO A 743 -9.85 13.86 -5.75
C PRO A 743 -10.01 13.26 -7.15
N VAL A 744 -10.92 12.30 -7.32
CA VAL A 744 -11.25 11.68 -8.63
C VAL A 744 -11.79 12.72 -9.62
N LEU A 745 -12.74 13.56 -9.18
CA LEU A 745 -13.32 14.60 -10.03
C LEU A 745 -12.33 15.73 -10.36
N VAL A 746 -11.49 16.11 -9.39
CA VAL A 746 -10.41 17.08 -9.59
C VAL A 746 -9.46 16.55 -10.66
N LEU A 747 -8.96 15.32 -10.49
CA LEU A 747 -8.03 14.69 -11.43
C LEU A 747 -8.62 14.55 -12.84
N ALA A 748 -9.89 14.18 -12.95
CA ALA A 748 -10.57 14.12 -14.25
C ALA A 748 -10.70 15.51 -14.91
N GLY A 749 -11.08 16.54 -14.14
CA GLY A 749 -11.17 17.91 -14.65
C GLY A 749 -9.81 18.45 -15.09
N THR A 750 -8.76 18.23 -14.29
CA THR A 750 -7.40 18.73 -14.58
C THR A 750 -6.72 17.95 -15.69
N ALA A 751 -7.02 16.66 -15.87
CA ALA A 751 -6.56 15.87 -17.01
C ALA A 751 -7.19 16.38 -18.31
N LEU A 752 -8.48 16.78 -18.29
CA LEU A 752 -9.13 17.38 -19.45
C LEU A 752 -8.59 18.78 -19.76
N THR A 753 -8.25 19.58 -18.73
CA THR A 753 -7.53 20.84 -18.93
C THR A 753 -6.17 20.62 -19.56
N ALA A 754 -5.40 19.63 -19.10
CA ALA A 754 -4.09 19.28 -19.69
C ALA A 754 -4.23 18.84 -21.15
N LEU A 755 -5.20 17.99 -21.45
CA LEU A 755 -5.48 17.53 -22.82
C LEU A 755 -5.81 18.70 -23.75
N ALA A 756 -6.74 19.56 -23.33
CA ALA A 756 -7.13 20.72 -24.12
C ALA A 756 -5.98 21.72 -24.28
N ALA A 757 -5.17 21.96 -23.25
CA ALA A 757 -3.98 22.80 -23.34
C ALA A 757 -2.91 22.20 -24.26
N ALA A 758 -2.64 20.90 -24.20
CA ALA A 758 -1.69 20.24 -25.09
C ALA A 758 -2.13 20.33 -26.56
N LEU A 759 -3.42 20.10 -26.85
CA LEU A 759 -4.00 20.33 -28.19
C LEU A 759 -3.92 21.81 -28.60
N GLY A 760 -4.05 22.70 -27.62
CA GLY A 760 -3.96 24.14 -27.75
C GLY A 760 -2.59 24.70 -28.11
N ARG A 761 -1.52 23.91 -27.95
CA ARG A 761 -0.17 24.35 -28.30
C ARG A 761 -0.06 24.60 -29.80
N ALA A 762 -0.56 23.69 -30.62
CA ALA A 762 -0.41 23.75 -32.07
C ALA A 762 -0.97 25.06 -32.67
N PRO A 763 -2.22 25.52 -32.35
CA PRO A 763 -2.69 26.82 -32.81
C PRO A 763 -1.96 28.00 -32.17
N ALA A 764 -1.50 27.90 -30.90
CA ALA A 764 -0.73 28.98 -30.27
C ALA A 764 0.63 29.20 -30.98
N PHE A 765 1.34 28.12 -31.33
CA PHE A 765 2.59 28.17 -32.08
C PHE A 765 2.37 28.59 -33.54
N ALA A 766 1.28 28.15 -34.18
CA ALA A 766 0.94 28.62 -35.51
C ALA A 766 0.76 30.15 -35.53
N VAL A 767 0.12 30.73 -34.52
CA VAL A 767 0.01 32.20 -34.38
C VAL A 767 1.39 32.85 -34.16
N ALA A 768 2.26 32.24 -33.35
CA ALA A 768 3.63 32.74 -33.15
C ALA A 768 4.45 32.74 -34.46
N GLU A 769 4.34 31.67 -35.27
CA GLU A 769 4.98 31.57 -36.59
C GLU A 769 4.38 32.58 -37.59
N CYS A 770 3.05 32.68 -37.68
CA CYS A 770 2.37 33.63 -38.58
C CYS A 770 2.71 35.10 -38.28
N THR A 771 2.97 35.41 -37.01
CA THR A 771 3.33 36.76 -36.58
C THR A 771 4.84 37.04 -36.71
N ALA A 772 5.60 36.10 -37.29
CA ALA A 772 7.06 36.12 -37.42
C ALA A 772 7.77 36.36 -36.08
N LEU A 773 7.20 35.87 -34.98
CA LEU A 773 7.70 36.14 -33.63
C LEU A 773 9.12 35.59 -33.42
N PHE A 774 9.46 34.49 -34.09
CA PHE A 774 10.77 33.83 -33.97
C PHE A 774 11.78 34.25 -35.07
N GLY A 775 11.53 35.34 -35.80
CA GLY A 775 12.54 35.97 -36.68
C GLY A 775 12.73 35.38 -38.07
N VAL A 776 12.14 34.23 -38.36
CA VAL A 776 12.03 33.69 -39.72
C VAL A 776 10.57 33.75 -40.13
N PRO A 777 10.17 34.65 -41.04
CA PRO A 777 8.83 34.61 -41.60
C PRO A 777 8.70 33.33 -42.43
N GLY A 778 8.12 32.29 -41.82
CA GLY A 778 7.74 31.10 -42.55
C GLY A 778 6.73 31.48 -43.62
N HIS A 779 7.02 31.19 -44.90
CA HIS A 779 6.08 31.45 -45.99
C HIS A 779 4.77 30.64 -45.89
N ARG A 780 4.60 29.80 -44.85
CA ARG A 780 3.38 29.03 -44.58
C ARG A 780 3.10 29.02 -43.08
N CYS A 781 1.93 29.54 -42.71
CA CYS A 781 1.28 29.33 -41.42
C CYS A 781 0.84 27.87 -41.28
N SER A 782 1.78 26.93 -41.15
CA SER A 782 1.43 25.54 -40.86
C SER A 782 1.12 25.39 -39.37
N VAL A 783 0.20 24.49 -39.03
CA VAL A 783 0.01 24.03 -37.66
C VAL A 783 0.92 22.81 -37.49
N PRO A 784 2.13 22.94 -36.92
CA PRO A 784 2.99 21.79 -36.71
C PRO A 784 2.32 20.87 -35.67
N PHE A 785 1.71 19.79 -36.13
CA PHE A 785 1.19 18.74 -35.26
C PHE A 785 2.06 17.49 -35.42
N ALA A 786 2.99 17.33 -34.48
CA ALA A 786 3.73 16.10 -34.29
C ALA A 786 3.13 15.34 -33.10
N PRO A 787 2.62 14.10 -33.29
CA PRO A 787 2.03 13.32 -32.22
C PRO A 787 2.95 13.12 -31.00
N GLU A 788 4.27 13.05 -31.23
CA GLU A 788 5.31 12.91 -30.21
C GLU A 788 5.42 14.18 -29.35
N VAL A 789 5.40 15.35 -29.98
CA VAL A 789 5.41 16.65 -29.29
C VAL A 789 4.15 16.81 -28.44
N PHE A 790 2.99 16.49 -29.01
CA PHE A 790 1.72 16.50 -28.28
C PHE A 790 1.77 15.60 -27.03
N ALA A 791 2.34 14.39 -27.15
CA ALA A 791 2.48 13.47 -26.02
C ALA A 791 3.42 14.01 -24.93
N GLN A 792 4.56 14.59 -25.33
CA GLN A 792 5.50 15.23 -24.43
C GLN A 792 4.88 16.43 -23.69
N ASP A 793 4.01 17.18 -24.38
CA ASP A 793 3.32 18.34 -23.82
C ASP A 793 2.25 17.95 -22.83
N LEU A 794 1.41 16.99 -23.21
CA LEU A 794 0.39 16.44 -22.32
C LEU A 794 1.04 15.94 -21.03
N ARG A 795 2.15 15.22 -21.14
CA ARG A 795 2.95 14.74 -20.01
C ARG A 795 3.47 15.90 -19.15
N THR A 796 4.15 16.86 -19.77
CA THR A 796 4.80 17.97 -19.07
C THR A 796 3.77 18.85 -18.36
N ILE A 797 2.68 19.21 -19.05
CA ILE A 797 1.57 19.98 -18.49
C ILE A 797 0.91 19.22 -17.36
N THR A 798 0.61 17.92 -17.53
CA THR A 798 -0.03 17.11 -16.50
C THR A 798 0.83 17.06 -15.23
N LEU A 799 2.12 16.78 -15.35
CA LEU A 799 3.01 16.61 -14.19
C LEU A 799 3.34 17.93 -13.50
N ARG A 800 3.72 18.98 -14.25
CA ARG A 800 3.96 20.31 -13.65
C ARG A 800 2.67 20.88 -13.04
N GLY A 801 1.53 20.61 -13.66
CA GLY A 801 0.20 20.92 -13.13
C GLY A 801 -0.08 20.37 -11.75
N LEU A 802 0.41 19.16 -11.42
CA LEU A 802 0.19 18.53 -10.12
C LEU A 802 0.72 19.37 -8.95
N LEU A 803 1.79 20.15 -9.16
CA LEU A 803 2.34 21.07 -8.16
C LEU A 803 1.31 22.12 -7.71
N LEU A 804 0.44 22.56 -8.62
CA LEU A 804 -0.59 23.57 -8.36
C LEU A 804 -1.93 22.92 -7.99
N VAL A 805 -2.25 21.77 -8.58
CA VAL A 805 -3.51 21.04 -8.36
C VAL A 805 -3.66 20.58 -6.91
N ILE A 806 -2.61 20.01 -6.30
CA ILE A 806 -2.67 19.49 -4.93
C ILE A 806 -2.99 20.60 -3.91
N PRO A 807 -2.21 21.70 -3.80
CA PRO A 807 -2.52 22.78 -2.86
C PRO A 807 -3.86 23.45 -3.17
N ALA A 808 -4.18 23.68 -4.45
CA ALA A 808 -5.46 24.29 -4.84
C ALA A 808 -6.66 23.41 -4.45
N ALA A 809 -6.57 22.09 -4.61
CA ALA A 809 -7.62 21.17 -4.20
C ALA A 809 -7.81 21.18 -2.66
N LEU A 810 -6.74 21.29 -1.88
CA LEU A 810 -6.81 21.40 -0.41
C LEU A 810 -7.47 22.73 0.02
N LEU A 811 -7.04 23.85 -0.56
CA LEU A 811 -7.64 25.16 -0.34
C LEU A 811 -9.14 25.15 -0.69
N GLY A 812 -9.49 24.57 -1.83
CA GLY A 812 -10.88 24.44 -2.26
C GLY A 812 -11.71 23.60 -1.30
N ALA A 813 -11.16 22.49 -0.82
CA ALA A 813 -11.83 21.64 0.16
C ALA A 813 -12.11 22.40 1.48
N GLY A 814 -11.14 23.21 1.92
CA GLY A 814 -11.23 24.07 3.10
C GLY A 814 -12.28 25.18 2.93
N ALA A 815 -12.20 25.95 1.85
CA ALA A 815 -13.16 26.99 1.50
C ALA A 815 -14.60 26.45 1.41
N GLY A 816 -14.77 25.30 0.74
CA GLY A 816 -16.07 24.63 0.67
C GLY A 816 -16.59 24.16 2.04
N ALA A 817 -15.71 23.76 2.96
CA ALA A 817 -16.10 23.38 4.32
C ALA A 817 -16.53 24.58 5.16
N LEU A 818 -15.80 25.69 5.09
CA LEU A 818 -16.14 26.94 5.77
C LEU A 818 -17.47 27.52 5.25
N GLY A 819 -17.65 27.56 3.93
CA GLY A 819 -18.90 28.04 3.33
C GLY A 819 -20.13 27.26 3.82
N ARG A 820 -20.02 25.92 3.91
CA ARG A 820 -21.11 25.08 4.42
C ARG A 820 -21.43 25.32 5.89
N ARG A 821 -20.42 25.59 6.73
CA ARG A 821 -20.64 25.92 8.15
C ARG A 821 -21.43 27.22 8.31
N ARG A 822 -21.12 28.22 7.49
CA ARG A 822 -21.82 29.53 7.49
C ARG A 822 -23.26 29.42 7.01
N THR A 823 -23.56 28.56 6.03
CA THR A 823 -24.92 28.43 5.46
C THR A 823 -25.84 27.48 6.21
N ALA A 824 -25.32 26.67 7.14
CA ALA A 824 -26.08 25.66 7.89
C ALA A 824 -27.21 26.17 8.81
N PRO A 825 -27.23 27.42 9.34
CA PRO A 825 -28.26 27.81 10.32
C PRO A 825 -29.61 28.31 9.80
N ARG A 826 -29.84 28.46 8.48
CA ARG A 826 -31.06 29.17 7.99
C ARG A 826 -32.03 28.36 7.13
N GLN A 827 -31.73 27.11 6.78
CA GLN A 827 -32.64 26.29 5.97
C GLN A 827 -33.57 25.43 6.84
N GLY A 828 -34.20 26.05 7.83
CA GLY A 828 -35.41 25.52 8.43
C GLY A 828 -36.54 25.49 7.40
N THR A 829 -37.12 24.31 7.24
CA THR A 829 -38.54 24.05 6.88
C THR A 829 -39.14 24.37 5.51
N ALA A 830 -38.49 25.06 4.55
CA ALA A 830 -39.17 25.32 3.26
C ALA A 830 -38.33 25.00 2.02
N ARG A 831 -38.57 23.83 1.39
CA ARG A 831 -38.64 23.67 -0.08
C ARG A 831 -38.89 22.21 -0.49
N THR A 832 -40.17 21.89 -0.67
CA THR A 832 -40.68 20.89 -1.60
C THR A 832 -40.90 21.56 -2.96
N ALA A 833 -39.85 21.65 -3.79
CA ALA A 833 -40.01 22.09 -5.18
C ALA A 833 -39.26 21.11 -6.09
N GLY A 834 -40.01 20.44 -6.97
CA GLY A 834 -39.53 19.37 -7.84
C GLY A 834 -38.37 19.83 -8.72
N SER A 835 -37.22 19.17 -8.59
CA SER A 835 -36.12 19.38 -9.53
C SER A 835 -36.52 18.80 -10.90
N PRO A 836 -36.39 19.57 -12.00
CA PRO A 836 -36.66 19.06 -13.34
C PRO A 836 -35.77 17.84 -13.64
N ARG A 837 -36.38 16.79 -14.23
CA ARG A 837 -35.66 15.59 -14.68
C ARG A 837 -34.81 15.94 -15.90
N GLU A 838 -33.49 15.87 -15.77
CA GLU A 838 -32.59 16.02 -16.93
C GLU A 838 -32.69 14.82 -17.90
N PRO A 839 -32.61 15.04 -19.22
CA PRO A 839 -32.78 14.01 -20.25
C PRO A 839 -31.58 13.04 -20.35
N ALA A 840 -31.88 11.77 -20.66
CA ALA A 840 -30.91 10.66 -20.76
C ALA A 840 -29.76 10.86 -21.77
N ARG A 841 -29.89 11.80 -22.72
CA ARG A 841 -28.85 12.13 -23.73
C ARG A 841 -27.53 12.62 -23.10
N ALA A 842 -27.57 13.22 -21.91
CA ALA A 842 -26.38 13.69 -21.21
C ALA A 842 -25.39 12.55 -20.83
N LEU A 843 -25.86 11.31 -20.70
CA LEU A 843 -25.02 10.17 -20.32
C LEU A 843 -24.08 9.74 -21.47
N GLY A 844 -24.57 9.75 -22.71
CA GLY A 844 -23.79 9.37 -23.88
C GLY A 844 -22.59 10.29 -24.08
N VAL A 845 -22.82 11.61 -23.96
CA VAL A 845 -21.76 12.62 -24.10
C VAL A 845 -20.69 12.47 -23.02
N VAL A 846 -21.08 12.28 -21.76
CA VAL A 846 -20.13 12.11 -20.65
C VAL A 846 -19.29 10.83 -20.84
N LEU A 847 -19.90 9.72 -21.25
CA LEU A 847 -19.17 8.49 -21.51
C LEU A 847 -18.20 8.65 -22.69
N ALA A 848 -18.64 9.30 -23.77
CA ALA A 848 -17.80 9.58 -24.94
C ALA A 848 -16.58 10.44 -24.57
N VAL A 849 -16.76 11.51 -23.79
CA VAL A 849 -15.65 12.36 -23.31
C VAL A 849 -14.65 11.56 -22.47
N LEU A 850 -15.13 10.67 -21.59
CA LEU A 850 -14.24 9.81 -20.80
C LEU A 850 -13.46 8.83 -21.67
N VAL A 851 -14.10 8.24 -22.68
CA VAL A 851 -13.44 7.33 -23.63
C VAL A 851 -12.40 8.07 -24.46
N VAL A 852 -12.72 9.26 -24.97
CA VAL A 852 -11.78 10.12 -25.69
C VAL A 852 -10.59 10.49 -24.80
N LEU A 853 -10.83 10.87 -23.53
CA LEU A 853 -9.75 11.14 -22.58
C LEU A 853 -8.87 9.91 -22.34
N ALA A 854 -9.47 8.73 -22.17
CA ALA A 854 -8.74 7.49 -21.96
C ALA A 854 -7.88 7.13 -23.19
N LEU A 855 -8.47 7.21 -24.38
CA LEU A 855 -7.80 6.93 -25.65
C LEU A 855 -6.71 7.95 -25.95
N ALA A 856 -6.92 9.25 -25.69
CA ALA A 856 -5.91 10.28 -25.89
C ALA A 856 -4.70 10.09 -24.96
N ASN A 857 -4.94 9.73 -23.70
CA ASN A 857 -3.85 9.39 -22.77
C ASN A 857 -3.13 8.11 -23.20
N LEU A 858 -3.86 7.07 -23.61
CA LEU A 858 -3.26 5.82 -24.09
C LEU A 858 -2.45 6.05 -25.36
N ALA A 859 -2.97 6.84 -26.31
CA ALA A 859 -2.28 7.23 -27.52
C ALA A 859 -1.04 8.06 -27.21
N ALA A 860 -1.11 9.03 -26.30
CA ALA A 860 0.05 9.79 -25.86
C ALA A 860 1.13 8.88 -25.25
N VAL A 861 0.75 7.87 -24.47
CA VAL A 861 1.71 6.86 -23.98
C VAL A 861 2.33 6.11 -25.16
N VAL A 862 1.52 5.58 -26.08
CA VAL A 862 1.99 4.77 -27.20
C VAL A 862 2.88 5.57 -28.17
N LEU A 863 2.56 6.85 -28.38
CA LEU A 863 3.32 7.75 -29.26
C LEU A 863 4.57 8.31 -28.58
N ALA A 864 4.55 8.48 -27.26
CA ALA A 864 5.76 8.84 -26.52
C ALA A 864 6.72 7.64 -26.42
N LEU A 865 6.23 6.39 -26.47
CA LEU A 865 7.05 5.20 -26.26
C LEU A 865 8.31 5.14 -27.13
N PRO A 866 8.35 5.49 -28.42
CA PRO A 866 9.59 5.46 -29.22
C PRO A 866 10.62 6.53 -28.82
N ALA A 867 10.18 7.77 -28.56
CA ALA A 867 11.06 8.86 -28.11
C ALA A 867 11.52 8.63 -26.66
N ASP A 868 10.63 8.11 -25.83
CA ASP A 868 10.98 7.59 -24.53
C ASP A 868 11.91 6.40 -24.70
N HIS A 869 11.69 5.49 -25.65
CA HIS A 869 12.55 4.34 -25.85
C HIS A 869 13.95 4.77 -26.23
N SER A 870 14.16 5.80 -27.07
CA SER A 870 15.50 6.30 -27.37
C SER A 870 16.16 6.94 -26.14
N LEU A 871 15.41 7.75 -25.38
CA LEU A 871 15.85 8.31 -24.10
C LEU A 871 16.13 7.24 -23.06
N TRP A 872 15.31 6.19 -23.01
CA TRP A 872 15.47 5.05 -22.13
C TRP A 872 16.65 4.23 -22.60
N THR A 873 16.82 3.95 -23.88
CA THR A 873 18.01 3.24 -24.36
C THR A 873 19.26 4.05 -24.08
N ALA A 874 19.23 5.37 -24.25
CA ALA A 874 20.34 6.26 -23.89
C ALA A 874 20.60 6.18 -22.37
N TRP A 875 19.56 6.42 -21.56
CA TRP A 875 19.62 6.44 -20.11
C TRP A 875 19.94 5.09 -19.49
N LEU A 876 19.50 4.01 -20.12
CA LEU A 876 19.85 2.62 -19.80
C LEU A 876 21.30 2.37 -20.22
N SER A 877 21.72 2.85 -21.39
CA SER A 877 23.08 2.68 -21.91
C SER A 877 24.17 3.49 -21.22
N GLY A 878 23.79 4.42 -20.33
CA GLY A 878 24.70 5.34 -19.63
C GLY A 878 24.50 6.75 -20.10
#